data_AF-A0A292PHL0-F1
#
_entry.id   AF-A0A292PHL0-F1
#
_cell.length_a   1.000
_cell.length_b   1.000
_cell.length_c   1.000
_cell.angle_alpha   90.00
_cell.angle_beta   90.00
_cell.angle_gamma   90.00
#
_symmetry.space_group_name_H-M   'P 1'
#
loop_
_entity.id
_entity.type
_entity.pdbx_description
1 polymer ?
#
loop_
_entity_poly.entity_id
_entity_poly.type
_entity_poly.pdbx_seq_one_letter_code
_entity_poly.pdbx_strand_id
1 'polypeptide(L)'
;MEDGSGIGELSQLQPNTTIPAGAYWKGTPAVPIGPNKAAPAIKFTGQNKPMNFALYVAVLALTLGFVFVFPFGLSIPFIVIYYEVILSFGLGWAMILSIPISAMYIIIYCASVALFKWLIIGKLKEEAFSMYSFKYIRKWAVDSLMNMSLTYFRSVYATIYLSSWLRLMGTRIGKATEISTVNQITTDLVKIGAGSFLADSVSLGSPEVHQGTMYLRQITIGNKTFIGNSAVISAGDTIGSNCLIGVLSTPPSNIERKYVNDSSWLGAPPMYLPKRQESVKFADDLTFRPTNKLYFQRGVIELFKITLPYAITSVILLMMGCDIGKDVYMDTSEITEFDLVHIGDHVAINHMCTLQTHLFEDRVMKMAHLHIGDNCNIGAMSVVLYDSTIEEGATLQALSLVMKGETIPKQTQWADFNQDAMITNLKHSITLIFLFFITNLATAQNKILVFQSDFGLKDGAVSAMKGVAVGVSPDLKIFDLTHEIPAYNIWEAAYRLVQTVPYYPAGTVFVSVVDPGVGTARKSVVLKTKTGQFIVTPDNGTLTLVAQSLGIEEVREINEVKNRRKDSGKSYTFHGRDVYAFTGARLASGAITYDQVGNELPKQVVEIPYQKATLENGKLKGSISILDVQYGNIWTDITADLVKQLNPQYGDLLHLQIFHKGKKVYEGDAPYSQTFGAVAEVHHIASGNEWSVEVTLKKDQHNNPLPGATVVISPDGKQTSSDQTGAFKITTTAQAQLIGVNFVGYKLFKQKLTAANHYAISLQADEAMLDEVVLAEQD
;
A
#
# COMPACT_ATOMS: atom_id res chain seq x y z
N MET A 1 4.06 -12.77 1.58
CA MET A 1 3.51 -13.42 0.38
C MET A 1 4.55 -13.27 -0.71
N GLU A 2 5.00 -14.36 -1.32
CA GLU A 2 5.99 -14.35 -2.42
C GLU A 2 5.33 -14.09 -3.78
N ASP A 3 6.13 -13.95 -4.83
CA ASP A 3 5.65 -13.59 -6.17
C ASP A 3 4.64 -14.60 -6.72
N GLY A 4 3.55 -14.06 -7.29
CA GLY A 4 2.46 -14.88 -7.85
C GLY A 4 1.69 -15.69 -6.82
N SER A 5 1.98 -15.57 -5.51
CA SER A 5 1.16 -16.17 -4.46
C SER A 5 -0.18 -15.45 -4.30
N GLY A 6 -1.18 -16.13 -3.74
CA GLY A 6 -2.50 -15.56 -3.51
C GLY A 6 -3.14 -16.09 -2.22
N ILE A 7 -4.06 -15.30 -1.70
CA ILE A 7 -4.85 -15.63 -0.51
C ILE A 7 -6.33 -15.47 -0.85
N GLY A 8 -7.15 -16.43 -0.45
CA GLY A 8 -8.58 -16.43 -0.70
C GLY A 8 -9.38 -15.53 0.23
N GLU A 9 -10.65 -15.39 -0.09
CA GLU A 9 -11.65 -14.69 0.71
C GLU A 9 -11.79 -15.31 2.12
N LEU A 10 -12.17 -14.47 3.10
CA LEU A 10 -12.34 -14.84 4.52
C LEU A 10 -11.18 -15.71 5.08
N SER A 11 -9.95 -15.34 4.74
CA SER A 11 -8.75 -16.07 5.12
C SER A 11 -7.87 -15.31 6.10
N GLN A 12 -7.27 -16.03 7.06
CA GLN A 12 -6.36 -15.47 8.04
C GLN A 12 -4.98 -16.13 7.95
N LEU A 13 -3.97 -15.34 7.62
CA LEU A 13 -2.57 -15.77 7.66
C LEU A 13 -2.02 -15.65 9.08
N GLN A 14 -1.35 -16.70 9.56
CA GLN A 14 -0.75 -16.71 10.89
C GLN A 14 0.51 -15.81 10.94
N PRO A 15 0.86 -15.23 12.10
CA PRO A 15 2.11 -14.49 12.27
C PRO A 15 3.32 -15.32 11.81
N ASN A 16 4.33 -14.66 11.22
CA ASN A 16 5.55 -15.29 10.72
C ASN A 16 5.34 -16.38 9.64
N THR A 17 4.17 -16.39 8.97
CA THR A 17 3.89 -17.34 7.89
C THR A 17 4.08 -16.66 6.53
N THR A 18 4.78 -17.34 5.62
CA THR A 18 4.98 -16.90 4.24
C THR A 18 4.24 -17.83 3.28
N ILE A 19 3.38 -17.27 2.43
CA ILE A 19 2.77 -18.01 1.32
C ILE A 19 3.83 -18.14 0.20
N PRO A 20 4.23 -19.37 -0.20
CA PRO A 20 5.24 -19.59 -1.23
C PRO A 20 4.85 -19.06 -2.61
N ALA A 21 5.84 -18.78 -3.45
CA ALA A 21 5.64 -18.28 -4.79
C ALA A 21 4.69 -19.17 -5.59
N GLY A 22 3.70 -18.56 -6.25
CA GLY A 22 2.68 -19.29 -7.02
C GLY A 22 1.72 -20.15 -6.20
N ALA A 23 1.76 -20.16 -4.87
CA ALA A 23 0.82 -20.91 -4.03
C ALA A 23 -0.45 -20.10 -3.72
N TYR A 24 -1.59 -20.79 -3.59
CA TYR A 24 -2.87 -20.21 -3.22
C TYR A 24 -3.39 -20.85 -1.93
N TRP A 25 -3.61 -20.01 -0.91
CA TRP A 25 -4.04 -20.46 0.41
C TRP A 25 -5.42 -19.87 0.73
N LYS A 26 -6.25 -20.59 1.49
CA LYS A 26 -7.60 -20.13 1.88
C LYS A 26 -7.98 -20.64 3.26
N GLY A 27 -8.83 -19.89 3.97
CA GLY A 27 -9.44 -20.27 5.25
C GLY A 27 -8.82 -19.57 6.46
N THR A 28 -9.39 -19.88 7.62
CA THR A 28 -9.05 -19.33 8.93
C THR A 28 -8.85 -20.51 9.91
N PRO A 29 -7.60 -20.96 10.13
CA PRO A 29 -6.36 -20.44 9.55
C PRO A 29 -6.19 -20.78 8.06
N ALA A 30 -5.41 -19.97 7.34
CA ALA A 30 -5.20 -20.15 5.91
C ALA A 30 -4.37 -21.41 5.64
N VAL A 31 -4.88 -22.30 4.81
CA VAL A 31 -4.22 -23.55 4.41
C VAL A 31 -3.99 -23.59 2.90
N PRO A 32 -2.93 -24.26 2.42
CA PRO A 32 -2.67 -24.41 0.99
C PRO A 32 -3.79 -25.22 0.33
N ILE A 33 -4.40 -24.65 -0.71
CA ILE A 33 -5.45 -25.32 -1.50
C ILE A 33 -5.00 -25.68 -2.92
N GLY A 34 -3.85 -25.15 -3.35
CA GLY A 34 -3.23 -25.51 -4.62
C GLY A 34 -2.37 -24.39 -5.20
N PRO A 35 -1.95 -24.50 -6.47
CA PRO A 35 -1.31 -23.39 -7.16
C PRO A 35 -2.30 -22.25 -7.37
N ASN A 36 -1.81 -21.01 -7.29
CA ASN A 36 -2.51 -19.81 -7.73
C ASN A 36 -2.63 -19.87 -9.25
N LYS A 37 -3.68 -20.55 -9.72
CA LYS A 37 -3.94 -20.69 -11.15
C LYS A 37 -4.13 -19.29 -11.70
N ALA A 38 -3.27 -18.88 -12.63
CA ALA A 38 -3.49 -17.70 -13.45
C ALA A 38 -4.93 -17.76 -13.96
N ALA A 39 -5.67 -16.66 -13.77
CA ALA A 39 -7.07 -16.61 -14.12
C ALA A 39 -7.24 -17.06 -15.58
N PRO A 40 -8.28 -17.85 -15.90
CA PRO A 40 -8.39 -18.53 -17.18
C PRO A 40 -8.18 -17.55 -18.33
N ALA A 41 -7.40 -17.96 -19.33
CA ALA A 41 -7.15 -17.17 -20.54
C ALA A 41 -8.47 -16.97 -21.30
N ILE A 42 -9.19 -15.92 -20.95
CA ILE A 42 -10.41 -15.54 -21.65
C ILE A 42 -9.98 -14.74 -22.88
N LYS A 43 -10.46 -15.17 -24.05
CA LYS A 43 -10.34 -14.39 -25.29
C LYS A 43 -10.93 -13.01 -25.04
N PHE A 44 -10.10 -11.97 -25.11
CA PHE A 44 -10.57 -10.58 -25.09
C PHE A 44 -11.66 -10.40 -26.14
N THR A 45 -12.92 -10.33 -25.71
CA THR A 45 -14.03 -9.99 -26.60
C THR A 45 -13.99 -8.49 -26.82
N GLY A 46 -13.18 -8.06 -27.78
CA GLY A 46 -13.09 -6.67 -28.24
C GLY A 46 -11.70 -6.06 -28.06
N GLN A 47 -11.32 -5.22 -29.03
CA GLN A 47 -10.08 -4.43 -29.03
C GLN A 47 -10.08 -3.40 -27.86
N ASN A 48 -9.80 -3.84 -26.63
CA ASN A 48 -9.52 -2.91 -25.55
C ASN A 48 -8.06 -2.44 -25.67
N LYS A 49 -7.82 -1.43 -26.51
CA LYS A 49 -6.57 -0.66 -26.41
C LYS A 49 -6.56 0.00 -25.03
N PRO A 50 -5.46 -0.11 -24.25
CA PRO A 50 -5.38 0.56 -22.97
C PRO A 50 -5.57 2.06 -23.18
N MET A 51 -6.47 2.66 -22.40
CA MET A 51 -6.66 4.12 -22.44
C MET A 51 -5.36 4.80 -22.04
N ASN A 52 -5.08 5.97 -22.62
CA ASN A 52 -3.97 6.81 -22.15
C ASN A 52 -4.11 7.00 -20.63
N PHE A 53 -3.05 6.69 -19.88
CA PHE A 53 -3.08 6.69 -18.42
C PHE A 53 -3.54 8.03 -17.83
N ALA A 54 -3.12 9.16 -18.41
CA ALA A 54 -3.56 10.48 -17.97
C ALA A 54 -5.06 10.69 -18.19
N LEU A 55 -5.60 10.25 -19.33
CA LEU A 55 -7.03 10.30 -19.62
C LEU A 55 -7.81 9.36 -18.69
N TYR A 56 -7.27 8.17 -18.39
CA TYR A 56 -7.86 7.23 -17.45
C TYR A 56 -8.00 7.85 -16.05
N VAL A 57 -6.94 8.47 -15.54
CA VAL A 57 -6.96 9.14 -14.24
C VAL A 57 -7.93 10.31 -14.25
N ALA A 58 -7.97 11.12 -15.31
CA ALA A 58 -8.89 12.25 -15.41
C ALA A 58 -10.36 11.80 -15.41
N VAL A 59 -10.71 10.78 -16.20
CA VAL A 59 -12.08 10.22 -16.25
C VAL A 59 -12.45 9.58 -14.92
N LEU A 60 -11.54 8.87 -14.27
CA LEU A 60 -11.76 8.29 -12.95
C LEU A 60 -12.02 9.40 -11.90
N ALA A 61 -11.24 10.47 -11.90
CA ALA A 61 -11.41 11.60 -10.99
C ALA A 61 -12.75 12.33 -11.19
N LEU A 62 -13.16 12.56 -12.45
CA LEU A 62 -14.47 13.13 -12.77
C LEU A 62 -15.61 12.21 -12.32
N THR A 63 -15.45 10.90 -12.51
CA THR A 63 -16.43 9.91 -12.07
C THR A 63 -16.55 9.90 -10.55
N LEU A 64 -15.43 9.92 -9.83
CA LEU A 64 -15.39 10.03 -8.37
C LEU A 64 -16.11 11.32 -7.91
N GLY A 65 -15.80 12.46 -8.50
CA GLY A 65 -16.46 13.74 -8.21
C GLY A 65 -17.98 13.66 -8.39
N PHE A 66 -18.45 13.05 -9.49
CA PHE A 66 -19.87 12.82 -9.72
C PHE A 66 -20.51 11.94 -8.64
N VAL A 67 -19.89 10.80 -8.27
CA VAL A 67 -20.42 9.90 -7.24
C VAL A 67 -20.58 10.61 -5.89
N PHE A 68 -19.63 11.46 -5.52
CA PHE A 68 -19.71 12.23 -4.28
C PHE A 68 -20.74 13.36 -4.33
N VAL A 69 -20.80 14.11 -5.42
CA VAL A 69 -21.68 15.29 -5.54
C VAL A 69 -23.12 14.88 -5.78
N PHE A 70 -23.38 13.77 -6.47
CA PHE A 70 -24.72 13.38 -6.90
C PHE A 70 -25.76 13.30 -5.75
N PRO A 71 -25.52 12.62 -4.62
CA PRO A 71 -26.48 12.57 -3.52
C PRO A 71 -26.84 13.94 -2.94
N PHE A 72 -25.84 14.83 -2.80
CA PHE A 72 -26.03 16.20 -2.31
C PHE A 72 -26.74 17.09 -3.34
N GLY A 73 -26.34 17.00 -4.60
CA GLY A 73 -27.00 17.74 -5.68
C GLY A 73 -28.48 17.38 -5.78
N LEU A 74 -28.80 16.10 -5.58
CA LEU A 74 -30.18 15.62 -5.57
C LEU A 74 -30.98 16.10 -4.35
N SER A 75 -30.35 16.39 -3.20
CA SER A 75 -31.06 16.85 -2.00
C SER A 75 -31.40 18.35 -2.03
N ILE A 76 -30.71 19.16 -2.83
CA ILE A 76 -30.91 20.63 -2.89
C ILE A 76 -32.38 21.03 -3.08
N PRO A 77 -33.15 20.49 -4.05
CA PRO A 77 -34.55 20.87 -4.22
C PRO A 77 -35.40 20.55 -3.00
N PHE A 78 -35.13 19.45 -2.30
CA PHE A 78 -35.87 19.06 -1.11
C PHE A 78 -35.53 19.95 0.08
N ILE A 79 -34.26 20.37 0.21
CA ILE A 79 -33.84 21.36 1.21
C ILE A 79 -34.55 22.69 0.98
N VAL A 80 -34.62 23.15 -0.27
CA VAL A 80 -35.34 24.39 -0.63
C VAL A 80 -36.82 24.26 -0.30
N ILE A 81 -37.48 23.17 -0.71
CA ILE A 81 -38.90 22.92 -0.38
C ILE A 81 -39.10 22.92 1.13
N TYR A 82 -38.23 22.24 1.88
CA TYR A 82 -38.32 22.16 3.34
C TYR A 82 -38.16 23.53 4.00
N TYR A 83 -37.21 24.35 3.54
CA TYR A 83 -37.00 25.71 4.00
C TYR A 83 -38.19 26.63 3.70
N GLU A 84 -38.75 26.55 2.49
CA GLU A 84 -39.95 27.30 2.09
C GLU A 84 -41.17 26.94 2.93
N VAL A 85 -41.35 25.66 3.29
CA VAL A 85 -42.41 25.22 4.20
C VAL A 85 -42.25 25.84 5.58
N ILE A 86 -41.01 25.91 6.10
CA ILE A 86 -40.73 26.56 7.39
C ILE A 86 -41.08 28.05 7.32
N LEU A 87 -40.67 28.76 6.27
CA LEU A 87 -40.94 30.19 6.12
C LEU A 87 -42.43 30.50 5.93
N SER A 88 -43.15 29.66 5.19
CA SER A 88 -44.55 29.91 4.81
C SER A 88 -45.56 29.41 5.84
N PHE A 89 -45.27 28.28 6.50
CA PHE A 89 -46.23 27.57 7.35
C PHE A 89 -45.69 27.26 8.76
N GLY A 90 -44.40 27.50 9.02
CA GLY A 90 -43.77 27.26 10.31
C GLY A 90 -43.28 25.82 10.52
N LEU A 91 -42.58 25.61 11.63
CA LEU A 91 -41.85 24.36 11.92
C LEU A 91 -42.77 23.14 12.07
N GLY A 92 -43.97 23.30 12.64
CA GLY A 92 -44.90 22.19 12.84
C GLY A 92 -45.35 21.54 11.52
N TRP A 93 -45.64 22.35 10.50
CA TRP A 93 -45.97 21.84 9.17
C TRP A 93 -44.75 21.20 8.48
N ALA A 94 -43.55 21.73 8.69
CA ALA A 94 -42.32 21.12 8.20
C ALA A 94 -42.08 19.72 8.79
N MET A 95 -42.41 19.51 10.06
CA MET A 95 -42.34 18.18 10.71
C MET A 95 -43.38 17.18 10.17
N ILE A 96 -44.58 17.65 9.80
CA ILE A 96 -45.60 16.78 9.19
C ILE A 96 -45.20 16.41 7.76
N LEU A 97 -44.76 17.40 6.99
CA LEU A 97 -44.42 17.24 5.57
C LEU A 97 -43.04 16.59 5.35
N SER A 98 -42.21 16.45 6.38
CA SER A 98 -40.91 15.77 6.26
C SER A 98 -41.06 14.31 5.84
N ILE A 99 -42.12 13.61 6.28
CA ILE A 99 -42.38 12.21 5.92
C ILE A 99 -42.54 12.04 4.40
N PRO A 100 -43.50 12.71 3.73
CA PRO A 100 -43.65 12.60 2.29
C PRO A 100 -42.47 13.20 1.50
N ILE A 101 -41.83 14.26 2.01
CA ILE A 101 -40.63 14.86 1.37
C ILE A 101 -39.47 13.85 1.37
N SER A 102 -39.19 13.22 2.52
CA SER A 102 -38.15 12.20 2.67
C SER A 102 -38.46 10.97 1.82
N ALA A 103 -39.72 10.49 1.83
CA ALA A 103 -40.15 9.37 1.00
C ALA A 103 -39.89 9.65 -0.49
N MET A 104 -40.25 10.85 -0.95
CA MET A 104 -40.05 11.30 -2.33
C MET A 104 -38.56 11.34 -2.69
N TYR A 105 -37.73 11.91 -1.81
CA TYR A 105 -36.28 11.98 -2.00
C TYR A 105 -35.66 10.58 -2.16
N ILE A 106 -36.02 9.63 -1.28
CA ILE A 106 -35.52 8.25 -1.33
C ILE A 106 -35.96 7.55 -2.63
N ILE A 107 -37.23 7.69 -3.02
CA ILE A 107 -37.75 7.09 -4.26
C ILE A 107 -36.99 7.63 -5.47
N ILE A 108 -36.80 8.95 -5.54
CA ILE A 108 -36.09 9.60 -6.65
C ILE A 108 -34.63 9.21 -6.66
N TYR A 109 -33.98 9.11 -5.51
CA TYR A 109 -32.60 8.63 -5.41
C TYR A 109 -32.46 7.19 -5.93
N CYS A 110 -33.27 6.26 -5.41
CA CYS A 110 -33.27 4.86 -5.84
C CYS A 110 -33.56 4.72 -7.34
N ALA A 111 -34.52 5.47 -7.87
CA ALA A 111 -34.85 5.49 -9.30
C ALA A 111 -33.70 6.05 -10.14
N SER A 112 -33.02 7.10 -9.66
CA SER A 112 -31.88 7.72 -10.34
C SER A 112 -30.66 6.78 -10.39
N VAL A 113 -30.36 6.07 -9.30
CA VAL A 113 -29.28 5.06 -9.28
C VAL A 113 -29.60 3.93 -10.26
N ALA A 114 -30.86 3.47 -10.34
CA ALA A 114 -31.28 2.50 -11.33
C ALA A 114 -31.16 3.00 -12.76
N LEU A 115 -31.61 4.24 -13.02
CA LEU A 115 -31.45 4.88 -14.31
C LEU A 115 -29.97 4.96 -14.72
N PHE A 116 -29.10 5.43 -13.84
CA PHE A 116 -27.66 5.53 -14.11
C PHE A 116 -27.02 4.17 -14.35
N LYS A 117 -27.40 3.13 -13.61
CA LYS A 117 -26.93 1.78 -13.90
C LYS A 117 -27.25 1.38 -15.35
N TRP A 118 -28.48 1.61 -15.80
CA TRP A 118 -28.86 1.25 -17.17
C TRP A 118 -28.23 2.13 -18.24
N LEU A 119 -28.02 3.42 -17.98
CA LEU A 119 -27.38 4.36 -18.91
C LEU A 119 -25.87 4.19 -19.01
N ILE A 120 -25.19 4.00 -17.88
CA ILE A 120 -23.72 3.98 -17.80
C ILE A 120 -23.16 2.64 -18.27
N ILE A 121 -23.70 1.52 -17.76
CA ILE A 121 -23.15 0.19 -18.01
C ILE A 121 -24.12 -0.76 -18.73
N GLY A 122 -25.43 -0.54 -18.62
CA GLY A 122 -26.43 -1.39 -19.24
C GLY A 122 -26.49 -2.78 -18.61
N LYS A 123 -26.73 -3.81 -19.43
CA LYS A 123 -26.82 -5.20 -18.96
C LYS A 123 -25.45 -5.88 -18.98
N LEU A 124 -24.97 -6.28 -17.82
CA LEU A 124 -23.71 -7.03 -17.69
C LEU A 124 -23.87 -8.50 -18.13
N LYS A 125 -22.77 -9.06 -18.65
CA LYS A 125 -22.63 -10.48 -19.01
C LYS A 125 -21.45 -11.08 -18.25
N GLU A 126 -21.37 -12.41 -18.23
CA GLU A 126 -20.18 -13.11 -17.76
C GLU A 126 -19.03 -12.86 -18.75
N GLU A 127 -18.00 -12.17 -18.29
CA GLU A 127 -16.86 -11.79 -19.11
C GLU A 127 -15.68 -11.32 -18.24
N ALA A 128 -14.54 -11.15 -18.89
CA ALA A 128 -13.35 -10.56 -18.27
C ALA A 128 -12.89 -9.32 -19.07
N PHE A 129 -12.49 -8.27 -18.37
CA PHE A 129 -11.99 -7.04 -18.98
C PHE A 129 -10.89 -6.40 -18.13
N SER A 130 -10.02 -5.64 -18.79
CA SER A 130 -8.91 -4.93 -18.13
C SER A 130 -9.44 -3.83 -17.18
N MET A 131 -8.77 -3.67 -16.04
CA MET A 131 -9.00 -2.55 -15.13
C MET A 131 -8.71 -1.19 -15.77
N TYR A 132 -7.86 -1.14 -16.81
CA TYR A 132 -7.51 0.10 -17.52
C TYR A 132 -8.45 0.41 -18.70
N SER A 133 -9.72 0.01 -18.58
CA SER A 133 -10.74 0.19 -19.61
C SER A 133 -11.87 1.12 -19.17
N PHE A 134 -12.52 1.79 -20.13
CA PHE A 134 -13.74 2.55 -19.85
C PHE A 134 -14.85 1.69 -19.23
N LYS A 135 -14.89 0.39 -19.58
CA LYS A 135 -15.86 -0.56 -19.04
C LYS A 135 -15.67 -0.77 -17.54
N TYR A 136 -14.42 -0.85 -17.07
CA TYR A 136 -14.11 -0.89 -15.65
C TYR A 136 -14.57 0.39 -14.94
N ILE A 137 -14.26 1.58 -15.48
CA ILE A 137 -14.68 2.85 -14.86
C ILE A 137 -16.22 2.92 -14.74
N ARG A 138 -16.94 2.53 -15.79
CA ARG A 138 -18.41 2.44 -15.79
C ARG A 138 -18.94 1.50 -14.71
N LYS A 139 -18.31 0.33 -14.52
CA LYS A 139 -18.69 -0.66 -13.49
C LYS A 139 -18.44 -0.10 -12.10
N TRP A 140 -17.23 0.43 -11.90
CA TRP A 140 -16.82 1.05 -10.65
C TRP A 140 -17.71 2.24 -10.26
N ALA A 141 -18.16 3.05 -11.24
CA ALA A 141 -19.09 4.15 -10.99
C ALA A 141 -20.41 3.67 -10.39
N VAL A 142 -21.01 2.63 -11.00
CA VAL A 142 -22.28 2.04 -10.53
C VAL A 142 -22.10 1.36 -9.18
N ASP A 143 -21.02 0.61 -8.99
CA ASP A 143 -20.71 -0.02 -7.70
C ASP A 143 -20.51 1.03 -6.60
N SER A 144 -19.87 2.15 -6.93
CA SER A 144 -19.64 3.25 -5.99
C SER A 144 -20.95 3.95 -5.63
N LEU A 145 -21.88 4.17 -6.57
CA LEU A 145 -23.22 4.68 -6.28
C LEU A 145 -24.02 3.74 -5.37
N MET A 146 -23.89 2.42 -5.56
CA MET A 146 -24.49 1.41 -4.69
C MET A 146 -23.86 1.35 -3.28
N ASN A 147 -22.55 1.57 -3.17
CA ASN A 147 -21.91 1.68 -1.85
C ASN A 147 -22.32 2.98 -1.14
N MET A 148 -22.46 4.06 -1.91
CA MET A 148 -22.89 5.36 -1.41
C MET A 148 -24.34 5.34 -0.92
N SER A 149 -25.21 4.56 -1.56
CA SER A 149 -26.59 4.36 -1.08
C SER A 149 -26.64 3.64 0.27
N LEU A 150 -25.73 2.69 0.54
CA LEU A 150 -25.64 2.05 1.85
C LEU A 150 -25.19 3.04 2.93
N THR A 151 -24.41 4.05 2.55
CA THR A 151 -23.93 5.09 3.47
C THR A 151 -25.03 6.10 3.81
N TYR A 152 -25.70 6.68 2.80
CA TYR A 152 -26.70 7.74 3.03
C TYR A 152 -28.12 7.23 3.29
N PHE A 153 -28.47 6.06 2.75
CA PHE A 153 -29.82 5.49 2.80
C PHE A 153 -29.80 4.10 3.43
N ARG A 154 -28.97 3.91 4.46
CA ARG A 154 -28.89 2.65 5.21
C ARG A 154 -30.27 2.18 5.70
N SER A 155 -31.17 3.11 6.00
CA SER A 155 -32.54 2.83 6.45
C SER A 155 -33.38 2.04 5.43
N VAL A 156 -33.09 2.17 4.12
CA VAL A 156 -33.76 1.42 3.05
C VAL A 156 -33.35 -0.06 3.06
N TYR A 157 -32.19 -0.38 3.61
CA TYR A 157 -31.74 -1.75 3.78
C TYR A 157 -32.48 -2.42 4.95
N ALA A 158 -32.57 -3.75 4.92
CA ALA A 158 -33.43 -4.53 5.82
C ALA A 158 -34.91 -4.10 5.74
N THR A 159 -35.41 -3.94 4.50
CA THR A 159 -36.80 -3.61 4.21
C THR A 159 -37.35 -4.46 3.06
N ILE A 160 -38.67 -4.53 2.94
CA ILE A 160 -39.34 -5.17 1.80
C ILE A 160 -39.13 -4.40 0.49
N TYR A 161 -38.74 -3.13 0.58
CA TYR A 161 -38.50 -2.25 -0.58
C TYR A 161 -37.19 -2.57 -1.28
N LEU A 162 -36.16 -2.99 -0.54
CA LEU A 162 -34.83 -3.30 -1.08
C LEU A 162 -34.89 -4.33 -2.22
N SER A 163 -35.63 -5.43 -2.02
CA SER A 163 -35.79 -6.47 -3.04
C SER A 163 -36.43 -5.94 -4.32
N SER A 164 -37.36 -4.99 -4.24
CA SER A 164 -37.99 -4.36 -5.41
C SER A 164 -37.00 -3.44 -6.14
N TRP A 165 -36.21 -2.68 -5.38
CA TRP A 165 -35.19 -1.81 -5.95
C TRP A 165 -34.06 -2.60 -6.63
N LEU A 166 -33.55 -3.67 -6.01
CA LEU A 166 -32.55 -4.54 -6.63
C LEU A 166 -33.06 -5.25 -7.89
N ARG A 167 -34.36 -5.60 -7.95
CA ARG A 167 -34.98 -6.09 -9.20
C ARG A 167 -34.97 -5.03 -10.31
N LEU A 168 -35.23 -3.77 -9.98
CA LEU A 168 -35.12 -2.64 -10.94
C LEU A 168 -33.68 -2.48 -11.46
N MET A 169 -32.69 -2.76 -10.61
CA MET A 169 -31.27 -2.78 -10.96
C MET A 169 -30.86 -4.01 -11.80
N GLY A 170 -31.74 -4.99 -11.98
CA GLY A 170 -31.54 -6.18 -12.83
C GLY A 170 -31.35 -7.50 -12.09
N THR A 171 -31.33 -7.51 -10.75
CA THR A 171 -31.21 -8.75 -9.96
C THR A 171 -32.46 -9.60 -10.05
N ARG A 172 -32.28 -10.92 -10.21
CA ARG A 172 -33.40 -11.87 -10.28
C ARG A 172 -33.72 -12.41 -8.89
N ILE A 173 -34.67 -11.78 -8.20
CA ILE A 173 -35.04 -12.12 -6.81
C ILE A 173 -36.40 -12.78 -6.77
N GLY A 174 -36.46 -13.99 -6.20
CA GLY A 174 -37.69 -14.76 -5.97
C GLY A 174 -38.71 -14.05 -5.06
N LYS A 175 -39.92 -14.61 -4.97
CA LYS A 175 -40.97 -14.10 -4.06
C LYS A 175 -40.62 -14.42 -2.61
N ALA A 176 -41.03 -13.55 -1.68
CA ALA A 176 -40.78 -13.68 -0.24
C ALA A 176 -39.30 -13.86 0.13
N THR A 177 -38.39 -13.34 -0.71
CA THR A 177 -36.96 -13.29 -0.41
C THR A 177 -36.68 -12.04 0.40
N GLU A 178 -36.00 -12.21 1.53
CA GLU A 178 -35.60 -11.13 2.42
C GLU A 178 -34.09 -10.89 2.31
N ILE A 179 -33.72 -9.62 2.27
CA ILE A 179 -32.34 -9.18 2.16
C ILE A 179 -32.17 -8.10 3.19
N SER A 180 -31.26 -8.31 4.14
CA SER A 180 -30.92 -7.32 5.16
C SER A 180 -29.98 -6.28 4.56
N THR A 181 -28.67 -6.52 4.57
CA THR A 181 -27.68 -5.68 3.90
C THR A 181 -26.81 -6.54 2.99
N VAL A 182 -26.58 -6.08 1.76
CA VAL A 182 -25.71 -6.75 0.79
C VAL A 182 -24.65 -5.80 0.31
N ASN A 183 -23.40 -6.27 0.39
CA ASN A 183 -22.22 -5.52 0.00
C ASN A 183 -21.75 -6.05 -1.37
N GLN A 184 -21.15 -5.16 -2.17
CA GLN A 184 -20.43 -5.53 -3.39
C GLN A 184 -21.26 -6.36 -4.39
N ILE A 185 -22.54 -6.00 -4.57
CA ILE A 185 -23.47 -6.73 -5.44
C ILE A 185 -23.29 -6.36 -6.92
N THR A 186 -23.04 -7.36 -7.76
CA THR A 186 -23.12 -7.19 -9.23
C THR A 186 -24.52 -7.57 -9.72
N THR A 187 -25.44 -6.61 -9.72
CA THR A 187 -26.90 -6.84 -9.76
C THR A 187 -27.38 -7.79 -10.85
N ASP A 188 -26.99 -7.58 -12.12
CA ASP A 188 -27.43 -8.39 -13.28
C ASP A 188 -26.96 -9.86 -13.25
N LEU A 189 -25.91 -10.13 -12.50
CA LEU A 189 -25.27 -11.43 -12.41
C LEU A 189 -25.68 -12.18 -11.15
N VAL A 190 -26.69 -11.70 -10.42
CA VAL A 190 -27.17 -12.34 -9.20
C VAL A 190 -28.60 -12.87 -9.40
N LYS A 191 -28.76 -14.17 -9.10
CA LYS A 191 -30.06 -14.84 -9.04
C LYS A 191 -30.28 -15.42 -7.64
N ILE A 192 -31.40 -15.05 -7.02
CA ILE A 192 -31.78 -15.49 -5.68
C ILE A 192 -33.15 -16.16 -5.75
N GLY A 193 -33.24 -17.39 -5.25
CA GLY A 193 -34.47 -18.18 -5.18
C GLY A 193 -35.50 -17.59 -4.21
N ALA A 194 -36.73 -18.10 -4.31
CA ALA A 194 -37.86 -17.68 -3.50
C ALA A 194 -37.74 -18.17 -2.05
N GLY A 195 -38.20 -17.35 -1.10
CA GLY A 195 -38.17 -17.67 0.33
C GLY A 195 -36.77 -17.71 0.96
N SER A 196 -35.75 -17.24 0.24
CA SER A 196 -34.37 -17.19 0.74
C SER A 196 -34.15 -15.96 1.62
N PHE A 197 -33.21 -16.05 2.56
CA PHE A 197 -32.88 -14.99 3.49
C PHE A 197 -31.39 -14.69 3.41
N LEU A 198 -31.05 -13.42 3.17
CA LEU A 198 -29.67 -12.93 3.19
C LEU A 198 -29.54 -11.95 4.34
N ALA A 199 -28.65 -12.27 5.26
CA ALA A 199 -28.47 -11.53 6.50
C ALA A 199 -27.56 -10.30 6.31
N ASP A 200 -27.01 -9.75 7.39
CA ASP A 200 -26.29 -8.48 7.32
C ASP A 200 -24.88 -8.58 6.74
N SER A 201 -24.51 -7.60 5.92
CA SER A 201 -23.19 -7.43 5.31
C SER A 201 -22.72 -8.61 4.49
N VAL A 202 -23.65 -9.37 3.90
CA VAL A 202 -23.32 -10.47 2.99
C VAL A 202 -22.64 -9.90 1.74
N SER A 203 -21.44 -10.40 1.41
CA SER A 203 -20.79 -10.05 0.15
C SER A 203 -21.30 -10.98 -0.97
N LEU A 204 -21.87 -10.39 -2.02
CA LEU A 204 -22.48 -11.11 -3.13
C LEU A 204 -21.77 -10.83 -4.46
N GLY A 205 -20.80 -11.67 -4.81
CA GLY A 205 -20.18 -11.61 -6.13
C GLY A 205 -19.31 -10.39 -6.33
N SER A 206 -18.48 -10.12 -5.34
CA SER A 206 -17.32 -9.27 -5.53
C SER A 206 -16.54 -9.77 -6.75
N PRO A 207 -16.28 -8.92 -7.75
CA PRO A 207 -15.47 -9.29 -8.89
C PRO A 207 -14.08 -9.77 -8.46
N GLU A 208 -13.61 -10.87 -9.01
CA GLU A 208 -12.23 -11.33 -8.84
C GLU A 208 -11.33 -10.48 -9.74
N VAL A 209 -10.25 -9.93 -9.21
CA VAL A 209 -9.26 -9.18 -10.00
C VAL A 209 -7.93 -9.89 -9.93
N HIS A 210 -7.45 -10.37 -11.08
CA HIS A 210 -6.15 -11.03 -11.22
C HIS A 210 -5.35 -10.36 -12.32
N GLN A 211 -4.10 -9.97 -12.01
CA GLN A 211 -3.15 -9.41 -12.98
C GLN A 211 -3.74 -8.24 -13.81
N GLY A 212 -4.49 -7.35 -13.14
CA GLY A 212 -5.14 -6.20 -13.74
C GLY A 212 -6.34 -6.51 -14.65
N THR A 213 -6.87 -7.72 -14.58
CA THR A 213 -8.10 -8.14 -15.26
C THR A 213 -9.18 -8.44 -14.24
N MET A 214 -10.35 -7.85 -14.42
CA MET A 214 -11.55 -8.09 -13.62
C MET A 214 -12.40 -9.19 -14.26
N TYR A 215 -12.85 -10.15 -13.46
CA TYR A 215 -13.68 -11.28 -13.87
C TYR A 215 -15.07 -11.13 -13.26
N LEU A 216 -16.09 -11.14 -14.13
CA LEU A 216 -17.49 -11.15 -13.74
C LEU A 216 -18.09 -12.53 -14.02
N ARG A 217 -18.71 -13.12 -13.01
CA ARG A 217 -19.39 -14.42 -13.10
C ARG A 217 -20.74 -14.37 -12.41
N GLN A 218 -21.69 -15.16 -12.90
CA GLN A 218 -23.02 -15.23 -12.33
C GLN A 218 -23.01 -16.03 -11.02
N ILE A 219 -23.79 -15.56 -10.05
CA ILE A 219 -24.08 -16.26 -8.80
C ILE A 219 -25.53 -16.72 -8.82
N THR A 220 -25.73 -17.96 -8.36
CA THR A 220 -27.08 -18.52 -8.18
C THR A 220 -27.26 -19.03 -6.76
N ILE A 221 -28.28 -18.52 -6.08
CA ILE A 221 -28.75 -18.99 -4.77
C ILE A 221 -30.11 -19.66 -4.97
N GLY A 222 -30.27 -20.89 -4.48
CA GLY A 222 -31.51 -21.65 -4.55
C GLY A 222 -32.64 -21.09 -3.69
N ASN A 223 -33.76 -21.82 -3.66
CA ASN A 223 -34.95 -21.43 -2.90
C ASN A 223 -34.78 -21.78 -1.41
N LYS A 224 -35.39 -21.01 -0.51
CA LYS A 224 -35.37 -21.25 0.94
C LYS A 224 -33.96 -21.41 1.52
N THR A 225 -33.00 -20.71 0.94
CA THR A 225 -31.60 -20.76 1.36
C THR A 225 -31.28 -19.58 2.26
N PHE A 226 -30.58 -19.84 3.35
CA PHE A 226 -30.17 -18.86 4.34
C PHE A 226 -28.67 -18.55 4.21
N ILE A 227 -28.31 -17.28 4.09
CA ILE A 227 -26.93 -16.80 4.07
C ILE A 227 -26.71 -15.90 5.29
N GLY A 228 -25.83 -16.32 6.21
CA GLY A 228 -25.59 -15.65 7.49
C GLY A 228 -24.76 -14.37 7.39
N ASN A 229 -24.70 -13.64 8.51
CA ASN A 229 -24.06 -12.33 8.58
C ASN A 229 -22.60 -12.40 8.11
N SER A 230 -22.19 -11.46 7.26
CA SER A 230 -20.83 -11.33 6.74
C SER A 230 -20.29 -12.58 6.02
N ALA A 231 -21.18 -13.48 5.58
CA ALA A 231 -20.79 -14.56 4.68
C ALA A 231 -20.34 -13.97 3.34
N VAL A 232 -19.36 -14.62 2.71
CA VAL A 232 -18.82 -14.20 1.41
C VAL A 232 -19.17 -15.24 0.36
N ILE A 233 -19.95 -14.83 -0.63
CA ILE A 233 -20.31 -15.64 -1.79
C ILE A 233 -19.52 -15.10 -2.99
N SER A 234 -18.59 -15.91 -3.48
CA SER A 234 -17.62 -15.53 -4.51
C SER A 234 -18.23 -15.57 -5.91
N ALA A 235 -17.64 -14.83 -6.84
CA ALA A 235 -18.12 -14.76 -8.22
C ALA A 235 -18.09 -16.14 -8.89
N GLY A 236 -19.26 -16.63 -9.31
CA GLY A 236 -19.42 -17.96 -9.92
C GLY A 236 -19.98 -19.03 -8.99
N ASP A 237 -20.14 -18.73 -7.70
CA ASP A 237 -20.70 -19.69 -6.76
C ASP A 237 -22.16 -20.03 -7.07
N THR A 238 -22.47 -21.32 -6.95
CA THR A 238 -23.85 -21.83 -7.06
C THR A 238 -24.20 -22.57 -5.78
N ILE A 239 -25.18 -22.03 -5.06
CA ILE A 239 -25.72 -22.59 -3.82
C ILE A 239 -27.10 -23.15 -4.15
N GLY A 240 -27.40 -24.39 -3.77
CA GLY A 240 -28.71 -24.97 -4.01
C GLY A 240 -29.77 -24.48 -3.04
N SER A 241 -30.88 -25.22 -2.98
CA SER A 241 -32.07 -24.89 -2.21
C SER A 241 -32.04 -25.53 -0.83
N ASN A 242 -32.74 -24.93 0.13
CA ASN A 242 -32.76 -25.34 1.54
C ASN A 242 -31.36 -25.41 2.17
N CYS A 243 -30.42 -24.59 1.70
CA CYS A 243 -29.07 -24.54 2.25
C CYS A 243 -28.97 -23.51 3.38
N LEU A 244 -28.03 -23.71 4.30
CA LEU A 244 -27.60 -22.71 5.27
C LEU A 244 -26.10 -22.46 5.13
N ILE A 245 -25.70 -21.23 4.85
CA ILE A 245 -24.32 -20.77 4.97
C ILE A 245 -24.25 -19.93 6.24
N GLY A 246 -23.41 -20.33 7.19
CA GLY A 246 -23.31 -19.70 8.50
C GLY A 246 -22.72 -18.29 8.47
N VAL A 247 -22.70 -17.66 9.65
CA VAL A 247 -22.06 -16.35 9.88
C VAL A 247 -20.56 -16.46 9.55
N LEU A 248 -19.98 -15.44 8.92
CA LEU A 248 -18.55 -15.38 8.56
C LEU A 248 -18.05 -16.63 7.83
N SER A 249 -18.88 -17.19 6.95
CA SER A 249 -18.60 -18.45 6.26
C SER A 249 -18.51 -18.23 4.75
N THR A 250 -17.78 -19.13 4.08
CA THR A 250 -17.76 -19.25 2.62
C THR A 250 -18.55 -20.49 2.20
N PRO A 251 -19.22 -20.53 1.04
CA PRO A 251 -19.81 -21.76 0.55
C PRO A 251 -18.73 -22.79 0.18
N PRO A 252 -19.05 -24.10 0.16
CA PRO A 252 -18.14 -25.13 -0.34
C PRO A 252 -17.78 -24.90 -1.81
N SER A 253 -16.50 -25.02 -2.15
CA SER A 253 -16.02 -24.90 -3.53
C SER A 253 -16.61 -26.01 -4.42
N ASN A 254 -17.16 -25.64 -5.59
CA ASN A 254 -17.67 -26.52 -6.67
C ASN A 254 -17.92 -27.98 -6.26
N ILE A 255 -19.08 -28.19 -5.64
CA ILE A 255 -19.59 -29.44 -5.07
C ILE A 255 -19.38 -30.63 -6.03
N GLU A 256 -18.64 -31.66 -5.57
CA GLU A 256 -18.94 -33.05 -5.93
C GLU A 256 -20.42 -33.27 -5.62
N ARG A 257 -21.26 -33.37 -6.67
CA ARG A 257 -22.73 -33.23 -6.81
C ARG A 257 -23.68 -33.75 -5.69
N LYS A 258 -23.17 -34.29 -4.59
CA LYS A 258 -23.89 -35.00 -3.51
C LYS A 258 -24.63 -34.09 -2.51
N TYR A 259 -24.24 -32.83 -2.29
CA TYR A 259 -24.81 -31.96 -1.23
C TYR A 259 -25.25 -30.56 -1.72
N VAL A 260 -25.70 -30.47 -2.98
CA VAL A 260 -26.11 -29.19 -3.59
C VAL A 260 -27.31 -28.57 -2.89
N ASN A 261 -28.26 -29.39 -2.43
CA ASN A 261 -29.45 -28.94 -1.69
C ASN A 261 -29.44 -29.52 -0.26
N ASP A 262 -30.27 -28.97 0.61
CA ASP A 262 -30.55 -29.49 1.95
C ASP A 262 -29.29 -29.67 2.80
N SER A 263 -28.37 -28.71 2.71
CA SER A 263 -27.05 -28.78 3.34
C SER A 263 -26.75 -27.52 4.17
N SER A 264 -26.10 -27.72 5.32
CA SER A 264 -25.70 -26.63 6.22
C SER A 264 -24.18 -26.57 6.33
N TRP A 265 -23.61 -25.37 6.26
CA TRP A 265 -22.18 -25.14 6.20
C TRP A 265 -21.78 -23.99 7.13
N LEU A 266 -20.65 -24.13 7.81
CA LEU A 266 -20.10 -23.12 8.71
C LEU A 266 -18.58 -23.02 8.58
N GLY A 267 -18.05 -21.81 8.64
CA GLY A 267 -16.63 -21.51 8.62
C GLY A 267 -16.05 -21.23 7.23
N ALA A 268 -14.77 -20.86 7.25
CA ALA A 268 -13.89 -20.77 6.11
C ALA A 268 -12.58 -21.42 6.55
N PRO A 269 -12.22 -22.64 6.10
CA PRO A 269 -12.91 -23.44 5.10
C PRO A 269 -14.29 -23.93 5.58
N PRO A 270 -15.23 -24.16 4.65
CA PRO A 270 -16.59 -24.59 4.99
C PRO A 270 -16.61 -26.01 5.57
N MET A 271 -17.21 -26.15 6.74
CA MET A 271 -17.47 -27.42 7.41
C MET A 271 -18.94 -27.80 7.27
N TYR A 272 -19.20 -29.05 6.87
CA TYR A 272 -20.57 -29.57 6.76
C TYR A 272 -21.17 -29.81 8.14
N LEU A 273 -22.40 -29.34 8.35
CA LEU A 273 -23.18 -29.54 9.56
C LEU A 273 -24.30 -30.56 9.29
N PRO A 274 -24.16 -31.83 9.71
CA PRO A 274 -25.11 -32.89 9.39
C PRO A 274 -26.46 -32.74 10.10
N LYS A 275 -26.52 -31.99 11.21
CA LYS A 275 -27.74 -31.76 11.97
C LYS A 275 -27.79 -30.32 12.47
N ARG A 276 -28.88 -29.63 12.14
CA ARG A 276 -29.19 -28.29 12.64
C ARG A 276 -30.01 -28.41 13.92
N GLN A 277 -29.75 -27.53 14.89
CA GLN A 277 -30.68 -27.31 15.99
C GLN A 277 -31.90 -26.54 15.46
N GLU A 278 -33.06 -27.19 15.43
CA GLU A 278 -34.30 -26.54 15.04
C GLU A 278 -34.73 -25.58 16.15
N SER A 279 -34.88 -24.29 15.81
CA SER A 279 -35.57 -23.33 16.67
C SER A 279 -37.07 -23.62 16.68
N VAL A 280 -37.80 -23.00 17.61
CA VAL A 280 -39.27 -23.11 17.71
C VAL A 280 -39.91 -22.89 16.34
N LYS A 281 -40.73 -23.85 15.89
CA LYS A 281 -41.43 -23.77 14.61
C LYS A 281 -42.52 -22.71 14.71
N PHE A 282 -42.27 -21.55 14.11
CA PHE A 282 -43.30 -20.56 13.85
C PHE A 282 -44.18 -21.03 12.69
N ALA A 283 -45.44 -20.60 12.70
CA ALA A 283 -46.37 -20.95 11.63
C ALA A 283 -45.90 -20.40 10.28
N ASP A 284 -46.07 -21.19 9.22
CA ASP A 284 -45.60 -20.87 7.86
C ASP A 284 -46.20 -19.54 7.34
N ASP A 285 -47.40 -19.18 7.78
CA ASP A 285 -48.12 -17.95 7.45
C ASP A 285 -47.60 -16.70 8.18
N LEU A 286 -46.69 -16.85 9.14
CA LEU A 286 -45.96 -15.76 9.79
C LEU A 286 -44.53 -15.60 9.26
N THR A 287 -43.99 -16.61 8.58
CA THR A 287 -42.58 -16.66 8.16
C THR A 287 -42.43 -16.73 6.63
N PHE A 288 -42.66 -17.90 6.02
CA PHE A 288 -42.39 -18.14 4.61
C PHE A 288 -43.52 -17.75 3.66
N ARG A 289 -44.76 -17.68 4.16
CA ARG A 289 -45.98 -17.34 3.41
C ARG A 289 -46.84 -16.28 4.11
N PRO A 290 -46.29 -15.09 4.40
CA PRO A 290 -47.05 -14.05 5.08
C PRO A 290 -48.30 -13.64 4.31
N THR A 291 -49.37 -13.37 5.05
CA THR A 291 -50.60 -12.82 4.46
C THR A 291 -50.36 -11.41 3.90
N ASN A 292 -51.18 -10.99 2.94
CA ASN A 292 -51.11 -9.63 2.39
C ASN A 292 -51.27 -8.55 3.48
N LYS A 293 -52.02 -8.85 4.55
CA LYS A 293 -52.18 -7.96 5.71
C LYS A 293 -50.85 -7.73 6.43
N LEU A 294 -50.10 -8.80 6.69
CA LEU A 294 -48.78 -8.70 7.34
C LEU A 294 -47.77 -7.95 6.47
N TYR A 295 -47.77 -8.20 5.15
CA TYR A 295 -46.95 -7.42 4.21
C TYR A 295 -47.29 -5.93 4.22
N PHE A 296 -48.58 -5.59 4.24
CA PHE A 296 -49.02 -4.21 4.31
C PHE A 296 -48.61 -3.54 5.64
N GLN A 297 -48.84 -4.22 6.78
CA GLN A 297 -48.43 -3.73 8.10
C GLN A 297 -46.92 -3.49 8.17
N ARG A 298 -46.11 -4.46 7.71
CA ARG A 298 -44.66 -4.33 7.64
C ARG A 298 -44.24 -3.15 6.75
N GLY A 299 -44.84 -3.01 5.56
CA GLY A 299 -44.56 -1.89 4.67
C GLY A 299 -44.84 -0.54 5.31
N VAL A 300 -45.97 -0.39 6.02
CA VAL A 300 -46.27 0.85 6.75
C VAL A 300 -45.23 1.12 7.84
N ILE A 301 -44.90 0.13 8.68
CA ILE A 301 -43.88 0.28 9.74
C ILE A 301 -42.53 0.68 9.14
N GLU A 302 -42.11 0.02 8.08
CA GLU A 302 -40.85 0.31 7.41
C GLU A 302 -40.85 1.68 6.73
N LEU A 303 -41.96 2.12 6.12
CA LEU A 303 -42.09 3.47 5.56
C LEU A 303 -41.83 4.52 6.64
N PHE A 304 -42.47 4.40 7.80
CA PHE A 304 -42.23 5.32 8.92
C PHE A 304 -40.79 5.23 9.42
N LYS A 305 -40.26 4.02 9.63
CA LYS A 305 -38.85 3.80 10.04
C LYS A 305 -37.85 4.52 9.13
N ILE A 306 -38.12 4.55 7.83
CA ILE A 306 -37.20 5.12 6.83
C ILE A 306 -37.34 6.65 6.71
N THR A 307 -38.51 7.21 7.00
CA THR A 307 -38.87 8.60 6.66
C THR A 307 -39.04 9.52 7.87
N LEU A 308 -39.13 8.96 9.08
CA LEU A 308 -39.27 9.73 10.32
C LEU A 308 -38.01 10.56 10.58
N PRO A 309 -38.15 11.88 10.78
CA PRO A 309 -37.04 12.72 11.23
C PRO A 309 -36.51 12.27 12.59
N TYR A 310 -35.19 12.39 12.78
CA TYR A 310 -34.54 12.15 14.08
C TYR A 310 -35.20 12.92 15.24
N ALA A 311 -35.74 14.11 14.99
CA ALA A 311 -36.47 14.91 16.00
C ALA A 311 -37.76 14.25 16.51
N ILE A 312 -38.42 13.39 15.71
CA ILE A 312 -39.61 12.63 16.14
C ILE A 312 -39.19 11.35 16.88
N THR A 313 -38.00 10.80 16.60
CA THR A 313 -37.46 9.64 17.31
C THR A 313 -37.41 9.88 18.82
N SER A 314 -36.99 11.06 19.29
CA SER A 314 -36.97 11.42 20.71
C SER A 314 -38.36 11.38 21.37
N VAL A 315 -39.41 11.79 20.65
CA VAL A 315 -40.81 11.72 21.12
C VAL A 315 -41.33 10.28 21.16
N ILE A 316 -40.84 9.42 20.25
CA ILE A 316 -41.19 7.99 20.23
C ILE A 316 -40.47 7.24 21.36
N LEU A 317 -39.22 7.58 21.69
CA LEU A 317 -38.50 7.02 22.84
C LEU A 317 -39.27 7.25 24.16
N LEU A 318 -39.82 8.45 24.34
CA LEU A 318 -40.73 8.78 25.46
C LEU A 318 -41.98 7.87 25.48
N MET A 319 -42.59 7.62 24.33
CA MET A 319 -43.76 6.73 24.23
C MET A 319 -43.42 5.25 24.44
N MET A 320 -42.17 4.84 24.24
CA MET A 320 -41.67 3.47 24.41
C MET A 320 -41.25 3.14 25.84
N GLY A 321 -41.43 4.06 26.79
CA GLY A 321 -41.16 3.85 28.21
C GLY A 321 -39.81 4.36 28.71
N CYS A 322 -39.09 5.13 27.90
CA CYS A 322 -37.87 5.80 28.34
C CYS A 322 -38.24 6.96 29.28
N ASP A 323 -37.67 6.96 30.49
CA ASP A 323 -37.90 8.00 31.50
C ASP A 323 -36.92 9.14 31.25
N ILE A 324 -37.39 10.17 30.53
CA ILE A 324 -36.58 11.32 30.10
C ILE A 324 -37.20 12.59 30.67
N GLY A 325 -36.38 13.36 31.39
CA GLY A 325 -36.71 14.65 31.97
C GLY A 325 -36.96 15.77 30.95
N LYS A 326 -37.21 16.97 31.47
CA LYS A 326 -37.47 18.19 30.70
C LYS A 326 -36.17 18.80 30.17
N ASP A 327 -36.27 19.49 29.03
CA ASP A 327 -35.17 20.24 28.41
C ASP A 327 -33.89 19.42 28.16
N VAL A 328 -34.05 18.13 27.86
CA VAL A 328 -32.95 17.23 27.49
C VAL A 328 -32.55 17.48 26.03
N TYR A 329 -31.27 17.76 25.82
CA TYR A 329 -30.66 17.77 24.48
C TYR A 329 -30.10 16.38 24.19
N MET A 330 -30.50 15.77 23.08
CA MET A 330 -30.06 14.42 22.71
C MET A 330 -29.69 14.39 21.23
N ASP A 331 -28.41 14.17 20.94
CA ASP A 331 -27.82 14.08 19.59
C ASP A 331 -27.36 12.63 19.27
N THR A 332 -28.04 11.66 19.86
CA THR A 332 -27.83 10.22 19.64
C THR A 332 -29.16 9.48 19.75
N SER A 333 -29.25 8.30 19.12
CA SER A 333 -30.37 7.37 19.28
C SER A 333 -29.89 5.98 19.70
N GLU A 334 -28.64 5.84 20.14
CA GLU A 334 -28.06 4.57 20.55
C GLU A 334 -28.45 4.21 22.00
N ILE A 335 -29.74 3.98 22.19
CA ILE A 335 -30.34 3.42 23.39
C ILE A 335 -30.89 2.05 23.00
N THR A 336 -30.48 1.01 23.70
CA THR A 336 -30.77 -0.39 23.32
C THR A 336 -32.07 -0.88 23.96
N GLU A 337 -32.14 -0.89 25.30
CA GLU A 337 -33.34 -1.25 26.05
C GLU A 337 -33.95 0.02 26.69
N PHE A 338 -35.00 0.53 26.06
CA PHE A 338 -35.57 1.85 26.36
C PHE A 338 -36.12 1.99 27.79
N ASP A 339 -36.63 0.90 28.36
CA ASP A 339 -37.19 0.81 29.72
C ASP A 339 -36.12 0.65 30.81
N LEU A 340 -34.85 0.50 30.44
CA LEU A 340 -33.72 0.39 31.37
C LEU A 340 -32.94 1.70 31.54
N VAL A 341 -33.28 2.76 30.82
CA VAL A 341 -32.58 4.05 30.86
C VAL A 341 -33.44 5.12 31.52
N HIS A 342 -32.86 5.81 32.52
CA HIS A 342 -33.41 7.01 33.13
C HIS A 342 -32.49 8.21 32.86
N ILE A 343 -33.06 9.32 32.39
CA ILE A 343 -32.38 10.57 32.09
C ILE A 343 -33.12 11.71 32.80
N GLY A 344 -32.42 12.43 33.68
CA GLY A 344 -32.96 13.57 34.43
C GLY A 344 -33.22 14.82 33.60
N ASP A 345 -33.62 15.90 34.28
CA ASP A 345 -33.91 17.21 33.69
C ASP A 345 -32.62 17.94 33.25
N HIS A 346 -32.67 18.73 32.19
CA HIS A 346 -31.56 19.57 31.70
C HIS A 346 -30.27 18.82 31.34
N VAL A 347 -30.39 17.56 30.93
CA VAL A 347 -29.25 16.73 30.51
C VAL A 347 -28.88 17.00 29.05
N ALA A 348 -27.59 17.07 28.75
CA ALA A 348 -27.08 17.11 27.38
C ALA A 348 -26.35 15.81 27.03
N ILE A 349 -26.86 15.08 26.05
CA ILE A 349 -26.26 13.86 25.49
C ILE A 349 -25.76 14.17 24.09
N ASN A 350 -24.45 14.32 23.95
CA ASN A 350 -23.82 14.81 22.73
C ASN A 350 -23.63 13.69 21.68
N HIS A 351 -23.26 14.11 20.46
CA HIS A 351 -23.14 13.27 19.27
C HIS A 351 -22.46 11.92 19.49
N MET A 352 -23.06 10.83 18.98
CA MET A 352 -22.53 9.45 19.02
C MET A 352 -22.27 8.90 20.43
N CYS A 353 -22.90 9.45 21.47
CA CYS A 353 -22.90 8.79 22.77
C CYS A 353 -23.69 7.46 22.71
N THR A 354 -23.17 6.41 23.33
CA THR A 354 -23.83 5.11 23.42
C THR A 354 -24.26 4.85 24.86
N LEU A 355 -25.56 4.69 25.09
CA LEU A 355 -26.12 4.25 26.38
C LEU A 355 -26.40 2.76 26.28
N GLN A 356 -25.43 1.96 26.73
CA GLN A 356 -25.44 0.51 26.50
C GLN A 356 -25.99 -0.22 27.73
N THR A 357 -27.23 -0.70 27.63
CA THR A 357 -27.95 -1.35 28.74
C THR A 357 -27.75 -2.86 28.85
N HIS A 358 -27.01 -3.47 27.92
CA HIS A 358 -26.64 -4.89 27.99
C HIS A 358 -25.23 -5.18 27.48
N LEU A 359 -24.66 -6.30 27.93
CA LEU A 359 -23.40 -6.84 27.39
C LEU A 359 -23.42 -8.37 27.43
N PHE A 360 -22.76 -9.00 26.45
CA PHE A 360 -22.57 -10.45 26.42
C PHE A 360 -21.31 -10.84 27.19
N GLU A 361 -21.49 -11.47 28.34
CA GLU A 361 -20.40 -11.98 29.18
C GLU A 361 -20.62 -13.48 29.39
N ASP A 362 -19.57 -14.28 29.19
CA ASP A 362 -19.61 -15.73 29.43
C ASP A 362 -20.79 -16.43 28.72
N ARG A 363 -21.15 -15.95 27.52
CA ARG A 363 -22.26 -16.44 26.68
C ARG A 363 -23.66 -16.18 27.26
N VAL A 364 -23.77 -15.34 28.28
CA VAL A 364 -25.02 -14.88 28.87
C VAL A 364 -25.18 -13.39 28.59
N MET A 365 -26.36 -13.00 28.11
CA MET A 365 -26.73 -11.59 27.99
C MET A 365 -27.07 -11.06 29.39
N LYS A 366 -26.28 -10.11 29.89
CA LYS A 366 -26.54 -9.38 31.14
C LYS A 366 -27.11 -8.02 30.78
N MET A 367 -28.12 -7.57 31.53
CA MET A 367 -28.80 -6.29 31.35
C MET A 367 -29.13 -5.68 32.71
N ALA A 368 -29.02 -4.36 32.83
CA ALA A 368 -29.34 -3.62 34.06
C ALA A 368 -29.71 -2.17 33.75
N HIS A 369 -30.23 -1.48 34.77
CA HIS A 369 -30.60 -0.08 34.65
C HIS A 369 -29.39 0.85 34.52
N LEU A 370 -29.58 1.98 33.85
CA LEU A 370 -28.64 3.08 33.72
C LEU A 370 -29.34 4.36 34.15
N HIS A 371 -28.75 5.12 35.07
CA HIS A 371 -29.34 6.33 35.62
C HIS A 371 -28.45 7.55 35.36
N ILE A 372 -28.99 8.59 34.73
CA ILE A 372 -28.35 9.89 34.55
C ILE A 372 -29.17 10.93 35.30
N GLY A 373 -28.58 11.60 36.29
CA GLY A 373 -29.23 12.64 37.09
C GLY A 373 -29.33 13.98 36.37
N ASP A 374 -30.00 14.94 37.02
CA ASP A 374 -30.28 16.25 36.42
C ASP A 374 -29.00 17.06 36.12
N ASN A 375 -29.07 18.00 35.17
CA ASN A 375 -28.01 18.94 34.81
C ASN A 375 -26.69 18.28 34.36
N CYS A 376 -26.73 17.03 33.93
CA CYS A 376 -25.53 16.32 33.46
C CYS A 376 -25.18 16.66 32.02
N ASN A 377 -23.89 16.60 31.67
CA ASN A 377 -23.42 16.70 30.29
C ASN A 377 -22.57 15.50 29.91
N ILE A 378 -23.04 14.71 28.95
CA ILE A 378 -22.36 13.53 28.43
C ILE A 378 -21.67 13.89 27.13
N GLY A 379 -20.34 13.97 27.15
CA GLY A 379 -19.53 14.37 26.00
C GLY A 379 -19.67 13.44 24.80
N ALA A 380 -19.38 13.96 23.60
CA ALA A 380 -19.54 13.23 22.34
C ALA A 380 -18.74 11.92 22.33
N MET A 381 -19.29 10.88 21.70
CA MET A 381 -18.67 9.55 21.56
C MET A 381 -18.34 8.85 22.89
N SER A 382 -18.96 9.27 23.99
CA SER A 382 -18.81 8.57 25.28
C SER A 382 -19.67 7.31 25.32
N VAL A 383 -19.23 6.31 26.07
CA VAL A 383 -19.96 5.06 26.27
C VAL A 383 -20.29 4.94 27.75
N VAL A 384 -21.58 4.76 28.06
CA VAL A 384 -22.05 4.54 29.42
C VAL A 384 -22.63 3.13 29.50
N LEU A 385 -21.96 2.27 30.27
CA LEU A 385 -22.36 0.86 30.41
C LEU A 385 -23.49 0.69 31.43
N TYR A 386 -24.20 -0.42 31.31
CA TYR A 386 -25.27 -0.85 32.21
C TYR A 386 -24.84 -0.89 33.69
N ASP A 387 -25.80 -0.77 34.60
CA ASP A 387 -25.59 -0.74 36.06
C ASP A 387 -24.78 0.47 36.55
N SER A 388 -24.72 1.55 35.77
CA SER A 388 -24.01 2.78 36.15
C SER A 388 -24.97 3.89 36.57
N THR A 389 -24.45 4.79 37.41
CA THR A 389 -25.18 5.98 37.89
C THR A 389 -24.33 7.22 37.67
N ILE A 390 -24.85 8.21 36.96
CA ILE A 390 -24.23 9.53 36.81
C ILE A 390 -25.02 10.49 37.67
N GLU A 391 -24.45 10.98 38.76
CA GLU A 391 -25.13 11.87 39.70
C GLU A 391 -25.25 13.30 39.18
N GLU A 392 -26.18 14.06 39.74
CA GLU A 392 -26.55 15.43 39.35
C GLU A 392 -25.35 16.35 39.08
N GLY A 393 -25.39 17.05 37.94
CA GLY A 393 -24.40 18.06 37.56
C GLY A 393 -23.04 17.49 37.13
N ALA A 394 -22.90 16.17 37.01
CA ALA A 394 -21.67 15.56 36.52
C ALA A 394 -21.48 15.79 35.01
N THR A 395 -20.23 15.95 34.61
CA THR A 395 -19.86 16.13 33.19
C THR A 395 -18.84 15.07 32.77
N LEU A 396 -19.19 14.29 31.76
CA LEU A 396 -18.26 13.43 31.04
C LEU A 396 -17.67 14.20 29.86
N GLN A 397 -16.34 14.21 29.74
CA GLN A 397 -15.67 14.70 28.54
C GLN A 397 -15.88 13.74 27.37
N ALA A 398 -15.69 14.22 26.14
CA ALA A 398 -15.83 13.38 24.95
C ALA A 398 -14.91 12.13 25.01
N LEU A 399 -15.37 11.01 24.45
CA LEU A 399 -14.67 9.71 24.41
C LEU A 399 -14.46 9.04 25.78
N SER A 400 -15.24 9.40 26.81
CA SER A 400 -15.16 8.76 28.12
C SER A 400 -15.92 7.43 28.14
N LEU A 401 -15.51 6.50 29.00
CA LEU A 401 -16.13 5.20 29.21
C LEU A 401 -16.49 5.05 30.69
N VAL A 402 -17.78 5.08 31.01
CA VAL A 402 -18.27 4.73 32.35
C VAL A 402 -18.42 3.22 32.43
N MET A 403 -17.71 2.60 33.36
CA MET A 403 -17.73 1.15 33.55
C MET A 403 -19.02 0.69 34.22
N LYS A 404 -19.37 -0.59 34.03
CA LYS A 404 -20.54 -1.18 34.70
C LYS A 404 -20.39 -1.12 36.22
N GLY A 405 -21.48 -0.83 36.93
CA GLY A 405 -21.46 -0.68 38.40
C GLY A 405 -20.83 0.62 38.90
N GLU A 406 -20.34 1.48 38.00
CA GLU A 406 -19.64 2.71 38.38
C GLU A 406 -20.63 3.85 38.68
N THR A 407 -20.32 4.64 39.71
CA THR A 407 -21.07 5.85 40.05
C THR A 407 -20.19 7.07 39.84
N ILE A 408 -20.58 7.93 38.91
CA ILE A 408 -19.92 9.22 38.66
C ILE A 408 -20.48 10.24 39.66
N PRO A 409 -19.65 10.79 40.57
CA PRO A 409 -20.14 11.64 41.65
C PRO A 409 -20.70 12.98 41.18
N LYS A 410 -21.62 13.54 41.97
CA LYS A 410 -22.28 14.82 41.68
C LYS A 410 -21.27 15.96 41.43
N GLN A 411 -21.59 16.83 40.48
CA GLN A 411 -20.82 18.04 40.16
C GLN A 411 -19.33 17.82 39.85
N THR A 412 -18.97 16.63 39.37
CA THR A 412 -17.59 16.31 38.98
C THR A 412 -17.40 16.32 37.47
N GLN A 413 -16.16 16.50 37.02
CA GLN A 413 -15.79 16.39 35.61
C GLN A 413 -14.85 15.18 35.44
N TRP A 414 -15.21 14.27 34.52
CA TRP A 414 -14.46 13.03 34.27
C TRP A 414 -14.01 12.95 32.82
N ALA A 415 -12.81 12.41 32.62
CA ALA A 415 -12.19 12.22 31.32
C ALA A 415 -11.27 11.00 31.37
N ASP A 416 -11.53 10.00 30.52
CA ASP A 416 -10.74 8.76 30.49
C ASP A 416 -9.62 8.78 29.44
N PHE A 417 -9.75 9.65 28.43
CA PHE A 417 -8.82 9.74 27.30
C PHE A 417 -8.06 11.07 27.28
N ASN A 418 -6.73 10.99 27.36
CA ASN A 418 -5.83 12.12 27.21
C ASN A 418 -5.87 12.65 25.75
N GLN A 419 -6.67 13.70 25.52
CA GLN A 419 -6.97 14.31 24.21
C GLN A 419 -5.74 14.76 23.40
N ASP A 420 -4.60 14.98 24.07
CA ASP A 420 -3.39 15.52 23.44
C ASP A 420 -2.76 14.58 22.39
N ALA A 421 -2.97 13.27 22.50
CA ALA A 421 -2.39 12.32 21.54
C ALA A 421 -3.19 12.21 20.22
N MET A 422 -4.50 12.46 20.23
CA MET A 422 -5.36 12.22 19.06
C MET A 422 -5.65 13.50 18.27
N ILE A 423 -5.86 14.64 18.94
CA ILE A 423 -6.05 15.94 18.24
C ILE A 423 -4.76 16.36 17.55
N THR A 424 -3.61 16.06 18.14
CA THR A 424 -2.31 16.25 17.51
C THR A 424 -2.22 15.38 16.25
N ASN A 425 -2.60 14.10 16.29
CA ASN A 425 -2.53 13.22 15.11
C ASN A 425 -3.57 13.53 14.02
N LEU A 426 -4.77 14.00 14.37
CA LEU A 426 -5.83 14.33 13.40
C LEU A 426 -5.62 15.70 12.77
N LYS A 427 -5.18 16.71 13.54
CA LYS A 427 -4.74 18.00 12.99
C LYS A 427 -3.47 17.81 12.15
N HIS A 428 -2.51 16.99 12.58
CA HIS A 428 -1.35 16.65 11.75
C HIS A 428 -1.79 15.92 10.49
N SER A 429 -2.74 14.98 10.52
CA SER A 429 -3.15 14.23 9.32
C SER A 429 -3.91 15.09 8.31
N ILE A 430 -4.86 15.92 8.76
CA ILE A 430 -5.63 16.81 7.87
C ILE A 430 -4.75 17.96 7.38
N THR A 431 -3.90 18.52 8.24
CA THR A 431 -2.91 19.53 7.82
C THR A 431 -1.87 18.91 6.92
N LEU A 432 -1.37 17.69 7.16
CA LEU A 432 -0.42 16.99 6.28
C LEU A 432 -1.04 16.68 4.92
N ILE A 433 -2.31 16.30 4.84
CA ILE A 433 -2.99 16.06 3.56
C ILE A 433 -3.16 17.38 2.78
N PHE A 434 -3.57 18.46 3.44
CA PHE A 434 -3.71 19.77 2.80
C PHE A 434 -2.35 20.39 2.44
N LEU A 435 -1.33 20.21 3.29
CA LEU A 435 0.05 20.63 3.05
C LEU A 435 0.66 19.78 1.92
N PHE A 436 0.39 18.47 1.85
CA PHE A 436 0.87 17.57 0.81
C PHE A 436 0.34 17.95 -0.57
N PHE A 437 -0.91 18.44 -0.68
CA PHE A 437 -1.45 18.94 -1.95
C PHE A 437 -0.91 20.34 -2.33
N ILE A 438 -0.59 21.20 -1.36
CA ILE A 438 -0.03 22.54 -1.62
C ILE A 438 1.49 22.51 -1.84
N THR A 439 2.23 21.58 -1.21
CA THR A 439 3.69 21.46 -1.36
C THR A 439 4.11 20.63 -2.56
N ASN A 440 3.25 19.81 -3.18
CA ASN A 440 3.63 19.11 -4.42
C ASN A 440 3.67 20.01 -5.67
N LEU A 441 3.32 21.30 -5.56
CA LEU A 441 3.70 22.33 -6.54
C LEU A 441 5.01 23.07 -6.18
N ALA A 442 5.65 22.75 -5.06
CA ALA A 442 6.90 23.36 -4.60
C ALA A 442 7.97 22.29 -4.31
N THR A 443 8.84 22.06 -5.30
CA THR A 443 10.08 21.27 -5.28
C THR A 443 10.49 20.66 -3.93
N ALA A 444 10.12 19.40 -3.68
CA ALA A 444 10.50 18.68 -2.46
C ALA A 444 11.99 18.28 -2.51
N GLN A 445 12.82 18.95 -1.72
CA GLN A 445 14.17 18.52 -1.41
C GLN A 445 14.12 17.23 -0.57
N ASN A 446 14.86 16.19 -0.95
CA ASN A 446 14.73 14.82 -0.44
C ASN A 446 15.55 14.51 0.83
N LYS A 447 16.26 15.50 1.38
CA LYS A 447 17.15 15.42 2.56
C LYS A 447 18.29 14.41 2.45
N ILE A 448 18.68 14.00 1.24
CA ILE A 448 19.80 13.08 1.00
C ILE A 448 21.08 13.87 0.73
N LEU A 449 22.14 13.56 1.48
CA LEU A 449 23.47 14.12 1.33
C LEU A 449 24.48 12.98 1.14
N VAL A 450 25.20 12.98 0.02
CA VAL A 450 26.15 11.92 -0.32
C VAL A 450 27.57 12.49 -0.38
N PHE A 451 28.53 11.87 0.32
CA PHE A 451 29.91 12.34 0.37
C PHE A 451 30.86 11.51 -0.49
N GLN A 452 31.82 12.19 -1.13
CA GLN A 452 32.96 11.59 -1.81
C GLN A 452 34.21 12.42 -1.53
N SER A 453 35.37 11.78 -1.26
CA SER A 453 36.65 12.48 -1.14
C SER A 453 37.87 11.58 -1.35
N ASP A 454 39.07 12.16 -1.28
CA ASP A 454 40.37 11.47 -1.26
C ASP A 454 41.04 11.44 0.13
N PHE A 455 40.32 11.85 1.19
CA PHE A 455 40.84 11.90 2.56
C PHE A 455 41.04 10.53 3.24
N GLY A 456 40.40 9.48 2.73
CA GLY A 456 40.32 8.18 3.41
C GLY A 456 39.50 8.21 4.70
N LEU A 457 39.34 7.04 5.32
CA LEU A 457 38.61 6.87 6.59
C LEU A 457 39.52 6.66 7.81
N LYS A 458 40.83 6.81 7.65
CA LYS A 458 41.82 6.53 8.70
C LYS A 458 41.88 7.58 9.80
N ASP A 459 41.47 8.82 9.51
CA ASP A 459 41.48 9.94 10.46
C ASP A 459 40.09 10.59 10.64
N GLY A 460 40.04 11.68 11.39
CA GLY A 460 38.80 12.38 11.73
C GLY A 460 38.22 13.30 10.65
N ALA A 461 38.83 13.43 9.47
CA ALA A 461 38.45 14.41 8.45
C ALA A 461 37.01 14.23 7.97
N VAL A 462 36.67 13.02 7.50
CA VAL A 462 35.32 12.67 7.02
C VAL A 462 34.30 12.73 8.17
N SER A 463 34.68 12.24 9.35
CA SER A 463 33.85 12.32 10.55
C SER A 463 33.47 13.77 10.88
N ALA A 464 34.42 14.71 10.79
CA ALA A 464 34.18 16.13 11.00
C ALA A 464 33.24 16.73 9.94
N MET A 465 33.35 16.32 8.66
CA MET A 465 32.41 16.75 7.61
C MET A 465 30.98 16.31 7.91
N LYS A 466 30.79 15.05 8.34
CA LYS A 466 29.48 14.52 8.74
C LYS A 466 28.95 15.22 9.99
N GLY A 467 29.80 15.45 10.99
CA GLY A 467 29.43 16.19 12.20
C GLY A 467 28.96 17.61 11.89
N VAL A 468 29.59 18.29 10.93
CA VAL A 468 29.12 19.60 10.43
C VAL A 468 27.75 19.48 9.76
N ALA A 469 27.54 18.46 8.93
CA ALA A 469 26.25 18.26 8.27
C ALA A 469 25.13 18.01 9.30
N VAL A 470 25.35 17.11 10.26
CA VAL A 470 24.40 16.85 11.37
C VAL A 470 24.15 18.11 12.21
N GLY A 471 25.18 18.93 12.43
CA GLY A 471 25.04 20.22 13.11
C GLY A 471 24.21 21.26 12.34
N VAL A 472 24.09 21.14 11.02
CA VAL A 472 23.15 21.95 10.20
C VAL A 472 21.74 21.41 10.32
N SER A 473 21.56 20.09 10.21
CA SER A 473 20.26 19.45 10.40
C SER A 473 20.43 17.98 10.80
N PRO A 474 19.81 17.53 11.90
CA PRO A 474 19.87 16.13 12.33
C PRO A 474 19.05 15.17 11.45
N ASP A 475 18.19 15.70 10.58
CA ASP A 475 17.30 14.90 9.72
C ASP A 475 17.96 14.42 8.41
N LEU A 476 19.21 14.82 8.16
CA LEU A 476 19.90 14.50 6.91
C LEU A 476 20.20 13.00 6.82
N LYS A 477 19.85 12.41 5.68
CA LYS A 477 20.24 11.05 5.32
C LYS A 477 21.61 11.10 4.67
N ILE A 478 22.64 10.85 5.48
CA ILE A 478 24.04 10.96 5.05
C ILE A 478 24.55 9.59 4.56
N PHE A 479 25.05 9.56 3.33
CA PHE A 479 25.67 8.38 2.72
C PHE A 479 27.09 8.71 2.25
N ASP A 480 27.93 7.69 2.10
CA ASP A 480 29.23 7.82 1.44
C ASP A 480 29.15 7.13 0.09
N LEU A 481 29.65 7.81 -0.95
CA LEU A 481 29.97 7.21 -2.23
C LEU A 481 31.28 6.44 -2.10
N THR A 482 32.36 7.15 -1.82
CA THR A 482 33.66 6.57 -1.44
C THR A 482 34.60 7.66 -0.93
N HIS A 483 35.45 7.31 0.03
CA HIS A 483 36.52 8.17 0.53
C HIS A 483 37.91 7.64 0.16
N GLU A 484 37.96 6.55 -0.61
CA GLU A 484 39.17 5.82 -0.99
C GLU A 484 39.66 6.21 -2.39
N ILE A 485 39.29 7.39 -2.88
CA ILE A 485 39.87 7.93 -4.12
C ILE A 485 41.36 8.15 -3.87
N PRO A 486 42.26 7.73 -4.78
CA PRO A 486 43.67 8.02 -4.64
C PRO A 486 43.90 9.53 -4.48
N ALA A 487 44.79 9.89 -3.57
CA ALA A 487 45.09 11.29 -3.25
C ALA A 487 45.28 12.13 -4.53
N TYR A 488 44.55 13.23 -4.63
CA TYR A 488 44.61 14.21 -5.71
C TYR A 488 44.11 13.72 -7.08
N ASN A 489 43.53 12.52 -7.19
CA ASN A 489 43.08 11.96 -8.47
C ASN A 489 41.69 12.47 -8.88
N ILE A 490 41.67 13.63 -9.55
CA ILE A 490 40.43 14.30 -10.01
C ILE A 490 39.68 13.46 -11.06
N TRP A 491 40.40 12.73 -11.92
CA TRP A 491 39.78 11.89 -12.95
C TRP A 491 38.96 10.76 -12.33
N GLU A 492 39.55 10.03 -11.38
CA GLU A 492 38.84 8.97 -10.68
C GLU A 492 37.66 9.51 -9.87
N ALA A 493 37.81 10.71 -9.28
CA ALA A 493 36.69 11.41 -8.63
C ALA A 493 35.53 11.70 -9.59
N ALA A 494 35.81 12.18 -10.81
CA ALA A 494 34.79 12.41 -11.83
C ALA A 494 34.10 11.11 -12.26
N TYR A 495 34.87 10.03 -12.41
CA TYR A 495 34.35 8.73 -12.85
C TYR A 495 33.44 8.08 -11.79
N ARG A 496 33.88 8.03 -10.54
CA ARG A 496 33.08 7.48 -9.42
C ARG A 496 31.80 8.28 -9.20
N LEU A 497 31.84 9.59 -9.43
CA LEU A 497 30.68 10.45 -9.34
C LEU A 497 29.64 10.14 -10.43
N VAL A 498 30.02 10.11 -11.71
CA VAL A 498 29.07 9.80 -12.80
C VAL A 498 28.52 8.37 -12.71
N GLN A 499 29.28 7.43 -12.15
CA GLN A 499 28.83 6.06 -11.90
C GLN A 499 27.67 6.01 -10.88
N THR A 500 27.58 6.99 -9.97
CA THR A 500 26.67 6.92 -8.83
C THR A 500 25.49 7.88 -8.96
N VAL A 501 25.70 9.11 -9.43
CA VAL A 501 24.66 10.17 -9.49
C VAL A 501 23.36 9.74 -10.19
N PRO A 502 23.37 9.01 -11.33
CA PRO A 502 22.15 8.62 -12.03
C PRO A 502 21.19 7.74 -11.22
N TYR A 503 21.70 7.01 -10.22
CA TYR A 503 20.90 6.10 -9.39
C TYR A 503 20.22 6.80 -8.21
N TYR A 504 20.56 8.06 -7.93
CA TYR A 504 19.95 8.85 -6.87
C TYR A 504 18.82 9.72 -7.40
N PRO A 505 17.70 9.87 -6.66
CA PRO A 505 16.57 10.67 -7.10
C PRO A 505 16.93 12.16 -7.20
N ALA A 506 16.16 12.91 -8.00
CA ALA A 506 16.23 14.37 -8.04
C ALA A 506 16.11 14.98 -6.64
N GLY A 507 16.79 16.11 -6.41
CA GLY A 507 16.97 16.75 -5.10
C GLY A 507 18.26 16.35 -4.39
N THR A 508 18.79 15.15 -4.62
CA THR A 508 19.96 14.63 -3.91
C THR A 508 21.16 15.57 -4.05
N VAL A 509 21.84 15.85 -2.95
CA VAL A 509 23.05 16.68 -2.92
C VAL A 509 24.28 15.81 -2.73
N PHE A 510 25.22 15.89 -3.66
CA PHE A 510 26.52 15.25 -3.60
C PHE A 510 27.57 16.28 -3.18
N VAL A 511 28.38 15.95 -2.18
CA VAL A 511 29.56 16.71 -1.79
C VAL A 511 30.78 15.92 -2.24
N SER A 512 31.45 16.38 -3.29
CA SER A 512 32.64 15.73 -3.85
C SER A 512 33.87 16.61 -3.62
N VAL A 513 34.82 16.14 -2.82
CA VAL A 513 35.99 16.92 -2.40
C VAL A 513 37.27 16.15 -2.72
N VAL A 514 37.79 16.40 -3.92
CA VAL A 514 39.15 15.99 -4.34
C VAL A 514 39.81 17.23 -4.91
N ASP A 515 40.68 17.86 -4.12
CA ASP A 515 41.08 19.25 -4.36
C ASP A 515 42.56 19.52 -4.07
N PRO A 516 43.46 19.17 -5.00
CA PRO A 516 44.87 19.57 -4.89
C PRO A 516 45.07 21.10 -5.00
N GLY A 517 44.08 21.83 -5.52
CA GLY A 517 44.11 23.28 -5.72
C GLY A 517 43.50 24.08 -4.56
N VAL A 518 43.36 23.48 -3.37
CA VAL A 518 42.78 24.17 -2.20
C VAL A 518 43.57 25.44 -1.88
N GLY A 519 42.87 26.56 -1.64
CA GLY A 519 43.50 27.86 -1.38
C GLY A 519 44.05 28.59 -2.61
N THR A 520 43.79 28.10 -3.83
CA THR A 520 44.14 28.78 -5.10
C THR A 520 42.95 29.56 -5.68
N ALA A 521 43.07 30.03 -6.93
CA ALA A 521 42.03 30.80 -7.64
C ALA A 521 40.87 29.96 -8.21
N ARG A 522 40.89 28.63 -8.06
CA ARG A 522 39.82 27.75 -8.58
C ARG A 522 38.52 27.96 -7.81
N LYS A 523 37.39 28.00 -8.51
CA LYS A 523 36.10 28.36 -7.91
C LYS A 523 35.52 27.23 -7.07
N SER A 524 34.76 27.59 -6.04
CA SER A 524 33.90 26.67 -5.28
C SER A 524 32.51 26.74 -5.90
N VAL A 525 31.95 25.62 -6.39
CA VAL A 525 30.70 25.64 -7.15
C VAL A 525 29.67 24.62 -6.67
N VAL A 526 28.41 24.88 -7.03
CA VAL A 526 27.34 23.88 -7.01
C VAL A 526 26.73 23.78 -8.39
N LEU A 527 26.86 22.62 -9.03
CA LEU A 527 26.22 22.31 -10.31
C LEU A 527 24.85 21.66 -10.05
N LYS A 528 23.81 22.12 -10.75
CA LYS A 528 22.52 21.45 -10.86
C LYS A 528 22.45 20.71 -12.19
N THR A 529 22.23 19.40 -12.17
CA THR A 529 22.08 18.59 -13.39
C THR A 529 20.68 18.80 -14.00
N LYS A 530 20.50 18.50 -15.29
CA LYS A 530 19.16 18.50 -15.92
C LYS A 530 18.23 17.45 -15.33
N THR A 531 18.80 16.38 -14.76
CA THR A 531 18.07 15.32 -14.04
C THR A 531 17.74 15.69 -12.59
N GLY A 532 18.19 16.86 -12.10
CA GLY A 532 17.73 17.45 -10.84
C GLY A 532 18.58 17.16 -9.59
N GLN A 533 19.78 16.60 -9.73
CA GLN A 533 20.74 16.42 -8.63
C GLN A 533 21.66 17.64 -8.49
N PHE A 534 22.22 17.85 -7.30
CA PHE A 534 23.15 18.95 -7.01
C PHE A 534 24.53 18.42 -6.64
N ILE A 535 25.60 18.97 -7.21
CA ILE A 535 26.97 18.54 -6.95
C ILE A 535 27.76 19.74 -6.43
N VAL A 536 28.12 19.68 -5.15
CA VAL A 536 28.91 20.68 -4.42
C VAL A 536 30.37 20.26 -4.45
N THR A 537 31.23 21.03 -5.13
CA THR A 537 32.60 20.60 -5.43
C THR A 537 33.50 21.78 -5.84
N PRO A 538 34.84 21.66 -5.77
CA PRO A 538 35.75 22.52 -6.54
C PRO A 538 35.52 22.43 -8.06
N ASP A 539 35.53 23.56 -8.76
CA ASP A 539 35.52 23.60 -10.23
C ASP A 539 36.95 23.38 -10.77
N ASN A 540 37.34 22.10 -10.86
CA ASN A 540 38.71 21.69 -11.18
C ASN A 540 38.82 20.52 -12.18
N GLY A 541 37.71 20.11 -12.80
CA GLY A 541 37.64 18.90 -13.62
C GLY A 541 36.74 17.80 -13.06
N THR A 542 36.44 17.80 -11.75
CA THR A 542 35.60 16.77 -11.11
C THR A 542 34.21 16.64 -11.75
N LEU A 543 33.69 17.73 -12.33
CA LEU A 543 32.36 17.79 -12.97
C LEU A 543 32.34 17.29 -14.42
N THR A 544 33.49 16.99 -15.04
CA THR A 544 33.61 16.69 -16.49
C THR A 544 32.58 15.66 -16.96
N LEU A 545 32.56 14.48 -16.35
CA LEU A 545 31.73 13.36 -16.81
C LEU A 545 30.24 13.55 -16.45
N VAL A 546 29.95 14.17 -15.31
CA VAL A 546 28.57 14.49 -14.89
C VAL A 546 27.95 15.54 -15.81
N ALA A 547 28.70 16.60 -16.14
CA ALA A 547 28.25 17.65 -17.04
C ALA A 547 27.96 17.11 -18.45
N GLN A 548 28.80 16.21 -18.96
CA GLN A 548 28.62 15.60 -20.27
C GLN A 548 27.50 14.56 -20.31
N SER A 549 27.35 13.74 -19.28
CA SER A 549 26.35 12.65 -19.24
C SER A 549 24.95 13.14 -18.86
N LEU A 550 24.83 13.96 -17.81
CA LEU A 550 23.54 14.40 -17.25
C LEU A 550 23.13 15.81 -17.68
N GLY A 551 24.04 16.56 -18.30
CA GLY A 551 23.82 17.93 -18.72
C GLY A 551 23.81 18.93 -17.56
N ILE A 552 24.16 20.17 -17.88
CA ILE A 552 24.15 21.31 -16.95
C ILE A 552 22.80 22.02 -17.07
N GLU A 553 22.03 22.05 -15.99
CA GLU A 553 20.88 22.95 -15.87
C GLU A 553 21.37 24.34 -15.48
N GLU A 554 22.20 24.42 -14.44
CA GLU A 554 22.72 25.67 -13.90
C GLU A 554 23.98 25.41 -13.05
N VAL A 555 24.86 26.41 -12.93
CA VAL A 555 26.05 26.35 -12.06
C VAL A 555 26.11 27.65 -11.25
N ARG A 556 26.37 27.53 -9.95
CA ARG A 556 26.52 28.69 -9.06
C ARG A 556 27.85 28.66 -8.32
N GLU A 557 28.49 29.81 -8.25
CA GLU A 557 29.66 30.03 -7.39
C GLU A 557 29.21 30.15 -5.93
N ILE A 558 29.79 29.36 -5.04
CA ILE A 558 29.46 29.38 -3.62
C ILE A 558 29.94 30.71 -3.03
N ASN A 559 29.00 31.48 -2.47
CA ASN A 559 29.35 32.66 -1.68
C ASN A 559 29.96 32.20 -0.35
N GLU A 560 31.29 32.10 -0.29
CA GLU A 560 32.01 31.60 0.89
C GLU A 560 31.89 32.50 2.13
N VAL A 561 31.38 33.73 2.02
CA VAL A 561 31.09 34.56 3.20
C VAL A 561 29.80 34.09 3.87
N LYS A 562 28.78 33.76 3.06
CA LYS A 562 27.45 33.34 3.55
C LYS A 562 27.36 31.84 3.80
N ASN A 563 28.12 31.03 3.06
CA ASN A 563 28.03 29.57 3.03
C ASN A 563 29.33 28.91 3.54
N ARG A 564 29.90 29.48 4.60
CA ARG A 564 31.03 28.93 5.35
C ARG A 564 30.68 28.87 6.84
N ARG A 565 31.27 27.92 7.56
CA ARG A 565 31.12 27.85 9.02
C ARG A 565 31.61 29.14 9.70
N LYS A 566 30.92 29.56 10.76
CA LYS A 566 31.35 30.69 11.58
C LYS A 566 32.74 30.41 12.16
N ASP A 567 33.58 31.45 12.17
CA ASP A 567 34.95 31.44 12.72
C ASP A 567 35.98 30.51 12.03
N SER A 568 35.65 29.91 10.87
CA SER A 568 36.60 29.07 10.11
C SER A 568 37.40 29.83 9.04
N GLY A 569 37.16 31.14 8.87
CA GLY A 569 37.83 31.98 7.87
C GLY A 569 39.35 32.17 8.07
N LYS A 570 39.92 31.66 9.17
CA LYS A 570 41.37 31.69 9.46
C LYS A 570 42.13 30.47 8.92
N SER A 571 41.43 29.39 8.54
CA SER A 571 42.03 28.17 7.97
C SER A 571 41.53 27.94 6.55
N TYR A 572 42.43 28.06 5.58
CA TYR A 572 42.12 27.86 4.15
C TYR A 572 42.41 26.44 3.67
N THR A 573 42.92 25.56 4.53
CA THR A 573 43.39 24.22 4.14
C THR A 573 42.30 23.16 4.12
N PHE A 574 41.11 23.42 4.69
CA PHE A 574 40.05 22.40 4.79
C PHE A 574 38.66 22.89 4.32
N HIS A 575 38.57 23.31 3.06
CA HIS A 575 37.31 23.69 2.41
C HIS A 575 36.28 22.54 2.38
N GLY A 576 36.73 21.28 2.39
CA GLY A 576 35.87 20.10 2.52
C GLY A 576 34.88 20.18 3.67
N ARG A 577 35.37 20.48 4.88
CA ARG A 577 34.54 20.63 6.07
C ARG A 577 33.84 21.98 6.13
N ASP A 578 34.58 23.06 5.88
CA ASP A 578 34.12 24.40 6.25
C ASP A 578 33.26 25.09 5.20
N VAL A 579 33.36 24.66 3.92
CA VAL A 579 32.60 25.20 2.78
C VAL A 579 31.71 24.13 2.18
N TYR A 580 32.25 23.01 1.71
CA TYR A 580 31.48 22.04 0.91
C TYR A 580 30.48 21.24 1.73
N ALA A 581 30.91 20.60 2.83
CA ALA A 581 30.02 19.85 3.70
C ALA A 581 28.93 20.76 4.30
N PHE A 582 29.31 21.98 4.72
CA PHE A 582 28.38 22.95 5.27
C PHE A 582 27.35 23.43 4.22
N THR A 583 27.79 23.82 3.02
CA THR A 583 26.90 24.26 1.93
C THR A 583 26.00 23.13 1.47
N GLY A 584 26.56 21.93 1.26
CA GLY A 584 25.80 20.75 0.85
C GLY A 584 24.73 20.37 1.86
N ALA A 585 25.06 20.39 3.16
CA ALA A 585 24.08 20.13 4.22
C ALA A 585 22.96 21.17 4.27
N ARG A 586 23.29 22.47 4.09
CA ARG A 586 22.26 23.53 4.04
C ARG A 586 21.33 23.39 2.84
N LEU A 587 21.89 23.03 1.68
CA LEU A 587 21.11 22.83 0.47
C LEU A 587 20.25 21.55 0.57
N ALA A 588 20.80 20.46 1.09
CA ALA A 588 20.12 19.19 1.26
C ALA A 588 19.01 19.25 2.32
N SER A 589 19.18 20.04 3.38
CA SER A 589 18.16 20.21 4.43
C SER A 589 17.05 21.18 4.04
N GLY A 590 17.24 21.95 2.96
CA GLY A 590 16.36 23.06 2.60
C GLY A 590 16.60 24.33 3.44
N ALA A 591 17.66 24.38 4.24
CA ALA A 591 18.04 25.57 5.00
C ALA A 591 18.49 26.74 4.12
N ILE A 592 18.84 26.46 2.86
CA ILE A 592 18.99 27.46 1.79
C ILE A 592 18.32 26.96 0.51
N THR A 593 17.82 27.88 -0.30
CA THR A 593 17.44 27.60 -1.69
C THR A 593 18.68 27.56 -2.58
N TYR A 594 18.54 27.03 -3.80
CA TYR A 594 19.66 27.00 -4.76
C TYR A 594 20.17 28.41 -5.12
N ASP A 595 19.27 29.40 -5.22
CA ASP A 595 19.64 30.79 -5.48
C ASP A 595 20.52 31.40 -4.37
N GLN A 596 20.36 30.92 -3.14
CA GLN A 596 21.10 31.39 -1.98
C GLN A 596 22.50 30.76 -1.85
N VAL A 597 22.88 29.84 -2.75
CA VAL A 597 24.24 29.30 -2.84
C VAL A 597 25.23 30.42 -3.21
N GLY A 598 24.87 31.24 -4.19
CA GLY A 598 25.66 32.39 -4.64
C GLY A 598 25.37 32.73 -6.11
N ASN A 599 26.33 33.40 -6.75
CA ASN A 599 26.13 33.99 -8.08
C ASN A 599 26.05 32.91 -9.16
N GLU A 600 25.13 33.07 -10.10
CA GLU A 600 25.05 32.24 -11.30
C GLU A 600 26.30 32.41 -12.15
N LEU A 601 26.85 31.30 -12.62
CA LEU A 601 27.96 31.23 -13.57
C LEU A 601 27.42 30.80 -14.95
N PRO A 602 28.16 31.08 -16.03
CA PRO A 602 27.88 30.45 -17.32
C PRO A 602 27.75 28.93 -17.18
N LYS A 603 26.89 28.29 -17.98
CA LYS A 603 26.65 26.83 -17.97
C LYS A 603 27.84 26.03 -18.54
N GLN A 604 29.01 26.21 -17.94
CA GLN A 604 30.30 25.65 -18.30
C GLN A 604 31.06 25.30 -17.03
N VAL A 605 31.87 24.26 -17.09
CA VAL A 605 32.74 23.79 -15.99
C VAL A 605 34.15 23.56 -16.52
N VAL A 606 35.14 23.50 -15.64
CA VAL A 606 36.47 23.04 -16.01
C VAL A 606 36.39 21.56 -16.42
N GLU A 607 36.84 21.24 -17.63
CA GLU A 607 36.85 19.87 -18.16
C GLU A 607 38.27 19.29 -18.21
N ILE A 608 38.39 18.00 -17.88
CA ILE A 608 39.62 17.23 -18.10
C ILE A 608 39.61 16.71 -19.54
N PRO A 609 40.60 17.07 -20.38
CA PRO A 609 40.67 16.54 -21.73
C PRO A 609 40.97 15.04 -21.69
N TYR A 610 40.14 14.26 -22.39
CA TYR A 610 40.35 12.83 -22.56
C TYR A 610 39.95 12.39 -23.97
N GLN A 611 40.55 11.29 -24.43
CA GLN A 611 40.21 10.70 -25.71
C GLN A 611 38.88 9.95 -25.56
N LYS A 612 37.87 10.34 -26.33
CA LYS A 612 36.60 9.59 -26.41
C LYS A 612 36.74 8.38 -27.32
N ALA A 613 36.04 7.31 -26.99
CA ALA A 613 35.95 6.13 -27.82
C ALA A 613 35.35 6.44 -29.20
N THR A 614 35.97 5.91 -30.25
CA THR A 614 35.52 6.01 -31.64
C THR A 614 35.46 4.65 -32.31
N LEU A 615 34.57 4.52 -33.30
CA LEU A 615 34.56 3.41 -34.26
C LEU A 615 35.15 3.93 -35.57
N GLU A 616 36.36 3.49 -35.89
CA GLU A 616 37.08 3.92 -37.10
C GLU A 616 37.56 2.69 -37.87
N ASN A 617 37.22 2.61 -39.17
CA ASN A 617 37.64 1.52 -40.06
C ASN A 617 37.32 0.10 -39.52
N GLY A 618 36.15 -0.07 -38.89
CA GLY A 618 35.73 -1.35 -38.31
C GLY A 618 36.50 -1.74 -37.04
N LYS A 619 37.21 -0.80 -36.40
CA LYS A 619 37.90 -1.00 -35.13
C LYS A 619 37.38 -0.02 -34.10
N LEU A 620 37.07 -0.53 -32.92
CA LEU A 620 36.77 0.29 -31.75
C LEU A 620 38.07 0.74 -31.13
N LYS A 621 38.23 2.04 -30.92
CA LYS A 621 39.39 2.61 -30.27
C LYS A 621 38.92 3.45 -29.09
N GLY A 622 39.28 3.05 -27.88
CA GLY A 622 38.96 3.75 -26.64
C GLY A 622 40.16 3.84 -25.72
N SER A 623 39.90 4.12 -24.46
CA SER A 623 40.87 4.21 -23.38
C SER A 623 40.39 3.49 -22.13
N ILE A 624 41.33 3.02 -21.32
CA ILE A 624 41.04 2.50 -19.98
C ILE A 624 40.63 3.68 -19.10
N SER A 625 39.35 3.72 -18.72
CA SER A 625 38.79 4.77 -17.87
C SER A 625 39.14 4.58 -16.40
N ILE A 626 39.01 3.34 -15.91
CA ILE A 626 39.28 2.98 -14.51
C ILE A 626 39.61 1.50 -14.36
N LEU A 627 40.23 1.14 -13.25
CA LEU A 627 40.47 -0.25 -12.85
C LEU A 627 39.41 -0.71 -11.84
N ASP A 628 38.89 -1.91 -12.04
CA ASP A 628 38.14 -2.63 -11.02
C ASP A 628 39.10 -3.46 -10.18
N VAL A 629 39.76 -2.79 -9.24
CA VAL A 629 40.87 -3.35 -8.45
C VAL A 629 40.45 -4.59 -7.65
N GLN A 630 39.18 -4.66 -7.23
CA GLN A 630 38.67 -5.76 -6.40
C GLN A 630 38.66 -7.09 -7.17
N TYR A 631 38.23 -7.05 -8.44
CA TYR A 631 38.08 -8.24 -9.28
C TYR A 631 39.21 -8.40 -10.29
N GLY A 632 39.99 -7.33 -10.54
CA GLY A 632 41.08 -7.30 -11.50
C GLY A 632 40.63 -6.95 -12.92
N ASN A 633 39.42 -6.42 -13.09
CA ASN A 633 38.88 -6.08 -14.40
C ASN A 633 39.30 -4.66 -14.81
N ILE A 634 39.14 -4.38 -16.10
CA ILE A 634 39.49 -3.10 -16.72
C ILE A 634 38.23 -2.54 -17.36
N TRP A 635 37.89 -1.30 -17.02
CA TRP A 635 36.72 -0.63 -17.60
C TRP A 635 37.17 0.40 -18.62
N THR A 636 36.58 0.33 -19.80
CA THR A 636 36.91 1.22 -20.92
C THR A 636 35.89 2.35 -21.05
N ASP A 637 36.22 3.39 -21.82
CA ASP A 637 35.24 4.40 -22.26
C ASP A 637 34.44 3.97 -23.51
N ILE A 638 34.65 2.73 -23.99
CA ILE A 638 33.90 2.16 -25.10
C ILE A 638 32.51 1.79 -24.59
N THR A 639 31.47 2.39 -25.16
CA THR A 639 30.08 2.17 -24.73
C THR A 639 29.48 0.93 -25.37
N ALA A 640 28.43 0.39 -24.75
CA ALA A 640 27.68 -0.73 -25.32
C ALA A 640 27.10 -0.41 -26.71
N ASP A 641 26.72 0.84 -26.97
CA ASP A 641 26.20 1.26 -28.28
C ASP A 641 27.28 1.29 -29.37
N LEU A 642 28.53 1.64 -29.03
CA LEU A 642 29.64 1.51 -29.97
C LEU A 642 29.95 0.03 -30.27
N VAL A 643 29.85 -0.86 -29.29
CA VAL A 643 29.99 -2.31 -29.53
C VAL A 643 28.86 -2.86 -30.39
N LYS A 644 27.61 -2.44 -30.18
CA LYS A 644 26.49 -2.84 -31.05
C LYS A 644 26.71 -2.42 -32.51
N GLN A 645 27.34 -1.27 -32.76
CA GLN A 645 27.68 -0.83 -34.12
C GLN A 645 28.73 -1.72 -34.79
N LEU A 646 29.58 -2.40 -34.00
CA LEU A 646 30.50 -3.43 -34.50
C LEU A 646 29.77 -4.75 -34.85
N ASN A 647 28.53 -4.91 -34.37
CA ASN A 647 27.64 -6.07 -34.59
C ASN A 647 28.24 -7.46 -34.24
N PRO A 648 28.97 -7.63 -33.11
CA PRO A 648 29.47 -8.94 -32.71
C PRO A 648 28.33 -9.82 -32.15
N GLN A 649 28.38 -11.12 -32.41
CA GLN A 649 27.53 -12.12 -31.77
C GLN A 649 28.20 -12.65 -30.50
N TYR A 650 27.39 -13.06 -29.51
CA TYR A 650 27.94 -13.70 -28.32
C TYR A 650 28.63 -15.02 -28.70
N GLY A 651 29.88 -15.17 -28.29
CA GLY A 651 30.78 -16.25 -28.68
C GLY A 651 31.80 -15.84 -29.75
N ASP A 652 31.63 -14.70 -30.42
CA ASP A 652 32.61 -14.21 -31.39
C ASP A 652 33.94 -13.88 -30.68
N LEU A 653 35.04 -14.27 -31.30
CA LEU A 653 36.38 -13.87 -30.85
C LEU A 653 36.69 -12.47 -31.37
N LEU A 654 36.93 -11.57 -30.43
CA LEU A 654 37.35 -10.20 -30.72
C LEU A 654 38.84 -10.06 -30.42
N HIS A 655 39.57 -9.47 -31.37
CA HIS A 655 40.98 -9.20 -31.24
C HIS A 655 41.20 -7.92 -30.43
N LEU A 656 41.89 -8.02 -29.30
CA LEU A 656 42.12 -6.95 -28.33
C LEU A 656 43.60 -6.54 -28.33
N GLN A 657 43.87 -5.25 -28.47
CA GLN A 657 45.21 -4.66 -28.34
C GLN A 657 45.19 -3.52 -27.33
N ILE A 658 46.17 -3.46 -26.44
CA ILE A 658 46.32 -2.37 -25.46
C ILE A 658 47.68 -1.70 -25.65
N PHE A 659 47.66 -0.37 -25.73
CA PHE A 659 48.84 0.47 -25.90
C PHE A 659 49.01 1.41 -24.71
N HIS A 660 50.17 1.39 -24.07
CA HIS A 660 50.54 2.36 -23.04
C HIS A 660 51.66 3.26 -23.58
N LYS A 661 51.43 4.58 -23.63
CA LYS A 661 52.38 5.56 -24.20
C LYS A 661 52.88 5.19 -25.62
N GLY A 662 51.97 4.71 -26.46
CA GLY A 662 52.27 4.29 -27.84
C GLY A 662 52.97 2.93 -27.98
N LYS A 663 53.37 2.29 -26.87
CA LYS A 663 53.93 0.93 -26.90
C LYS A 663 52.84 -0.10 -26.65
N LYS A 664 52.76 -1.14 -27.50
CA LYS A 664 51.84 -2.26 -27.30
C LYS A 664 52.25 -3.03 -26.05
N VAL A 665 51.34 -3.15 -25.08
CA VAL A 665 51.56 -3.85 -23.79
C VAL A 665 50.75 -5.13 -23.68
N TYR A 666 49.69 -5.28 -24.47
CA TYR A 666 48.89 -6.51 -24.54
C TYR A 666 48.34 -6.70 -25.97
N GLU A 667 48.25 -7.96 -26.40
CA GLU A 667 47.64 -8.41 -27.64
C GLU A 667 47.10 -9.81 -27.42
N GLY A 668 45.82 -10.05 -27.75
CA GLY A 668 45.20 -11.36 -27.61
C GLY A 668 43.75 -11.37 -28.08
N ASP A 669 43.24 -12.56 -28.38
CA ASP A 669 41.83 -12.77 -28.73
C ASP A 669 41.03 -13.10 -27.48
N ALA A 670 39.83 -12.55 -27.38
CA ALA A 670 38.94 -12.76 -26.25
C ALA A 670 37.48 -12.93 -26.73
N PRO A 671 36.75 -13.94 -26.24
CA PRO A 671 35.34 -14.13 -26.59
C PRO A 671 34.49 -12.97 -26.09
N TYR A 672 33.57 -12.51 -26.94
CA TYR A 672 32.51 -11.59 -26.57
C TYR A 672 31.39 -12.36 -25.87
N SER A 673 31.12 -12.07 -24.60
CA SER A 673 30.16 -12.83 -23.79
C SER A 673 29.21 -11.94 -23.01
N GLN A 674 28.11 -12.54 -22.53
CA GLN A 674 27.10 -11.82 -21.74
C GLN A 674 27.48 -11.73 -20.25
N THR A 675 28.31 -12.65 -19.76
CA THR A 675 28.69 -12.72 -18.35
C THR A 675 29.96 -13.55 -18.16
N PHE A 676 30.66 -13.32 -17.05
CA PHE A 676 31.85 -14.07 -16.63
C PHE A 676 31.65 -15.59 -16.63
N GLY A 677 30.46 -16.08 -16.26
CA GLY A 677 30.17 -17.52 -16.17
C GLY A 677 29.91 -18.21 -17.52
N ALA A 678 29.84 -17.45 -18.62
CA ALA A 678 29.53 -17.99 -19.95
C ALA A 678 30.76 -18.50 -20.71
N VAL A 679 31.96 -18.29 -20.17
CA VAL A 679 33.23 -18.66 -20.82
C VAL A 679 34.07 -19.51 -19.89
N ALA A 680 34.68 -20.57 -20.43
CA ALA A 680 35.63 -21.42 -19.71
C ALA A 680 37.03 -20.76 -19.58
N GLU A 681 37.29 -19.73 -20.39
CA GLU A 681 38.57 -19.04 -20.47
C GLU A 681 38.68 -17.85 -19.51
N VAL A 682 39.92 -17.51 -19.14
CA VAL A 682 40.26 -16.47 -18.17
C VAL A 682 40.24 -15.05 -18.77
N HIS A 683 40.25 -14.94 -20.11
CA HIS A 683 40.18 -13.67 -20.84
C HIS A 683 38.82 -13.57 -21.53
N HIS A 684 38.10 -12.47 -21.37
CA HIS A 684 36.85 -12.23 -22.08
C HIS A 684 36.51 -10.75 -22.13
N ILE A 685 35.67 -10.40 -23.10
CA ILE A 685 35.07 -9.08 -23.25
C ILE A 685 33.59 -9.24 -22.94
N ALA A 686 33.13 -8.61 -21.86
CA ALA A 686 31.73 -8.62 -21.48
C ALA A 686 31.10 -7.26 -21.79
N SER A 687 29.82 -7.28 -22.16
CA SER A 687 29.01 -6.06 -22.06
C SER A 687 28.91 -5.69 -20.58
N GLY A 688 29.58 -4.61 -20.18
CA GLY A 688 29.55 -4.11 -18.82
C GLY A 688 28.23 -3.40 -18.50
N ASN A 689 28.25 -2.56 -17.47
CA ASN A 689 27.15 -1.64 -17.18
C ASN A 689 26.87 -0.70 -18.39
N GLU A 690 25.72 -0.01 -18.40
CA GLU A 690 25.24 0.82 -19.53
C GLU A 690 26.27 1.84 -20.08
N TRP A 691 27.34 2.12 -19.32
CA TRP A 691 28.32 3.15 -19.56
C TRP A 691 29.69 2.65 -20.04
N SER A 692 29.98 1.34 -19.96
CA SER A 692 31.31 0.82 -20.32
C SER A 692 31.31 -0.64 -20.73
N VAL A 693 32.26 -0.99 -21.61
CA VAL A 693 32.65 -2.37 -21.89
C VAL A 693 33.72 -2.79 -20.92
N GLU A 694 33.52 -3.96 -20.33
CA GLU A 694 34.41 -4.54 -19.34
C GLU A 694 35.32 -5.58 -19.99
N VAL A 695 36.62 -5.43 -19.75
CA VAL A 695 37.65 -6.33 -20.25
C VAL A 695 38.33 -6.98 -19.06
N THR A 696 38.31 -8.31 -19.03
CA THR A 696 39.01 -9.08 -17.99
C THR A 696 40.29 -9.66 -18.57
N LEU A 697 41.43 -9.30 -17.99
CA LEU A 697 42.72 -9.90 -18.30
C LEU A 697 43.13 -10.82 -17.14
N LYS A 698 43.69 -11.99 -17.47
CA LYS A 698 44.26 -12.90 -16.47
C LYS A 698 45.18 -12.14 -15.51
N LYS A 699 44.96 -12.37 -14.22
CA LYS A 699 45.66 -11.79 -13.07
C LYS A 699 47.15 -12.15 -13.10
N ASP A 700 47.94 -11.43 -13.89
CA ASP A 700 49.36 -11.31 -13.64
C ASP A 700 49.52 -10.11 -12.71
N GLN A 701 49.77 -10.38 -11.42
CA GLN A 701 49.68 -9.39 -10.33
C GLN A 701 50.67 -8.22 -10.46
N HIS A 702 51.41 -8.08 -11.56
CA HIS A 702 52.50 -7.13 -11.71
C HIS A 702 52.40 -6.25 -12.98
N ASN A 703 51.36 -6.36 -13.82
CA ASN A 703 51.37 -5.63 -15.10
C ASN A 703 50.00 -5.20 -15.67
N ASN A 704 49.00 -4.91 -14.83
CA ASN A 704 47.74 -4.34 -15.34
C ASN A 704 47.99 -2.98 -16.02
N PRO A 705 47.52 -2.78 -17.26
CA PRO A 705 47.72 -1.52 -17.97
C PRO A 705 47.06 -0.36 -17.22
N LEU A 706 47.81 0.73 -17.06
CA LEU A 706 47.41 1.89 -16.28
C LEU A 706 46.25 2.67 -16.94
N PRO A 707 45.38 3.35 -16.15
CA PRO A 707 44.39 4.29 -16.66
C PRO A 707 44.97 5.24 -17.71
N GLY A 708 44.22 5.50 -18.78
CA GLY A 708 44.66 6.28 -19.93
C GLY A 708 45.42 5.49 -21.02
N ALA A 709 45.64 4.18 -20.85
CA ALA A 709 46.11 3.33 -21.96
C ALA A 709 45.03 3.22 -23.06
N THR A 710 45.45 3.20 -24.33
CA THR A 710 44.55 3.06 -25.48
C THR A 710 44.18 1.60 -25.68
N VAL A 711 42.90 1.33 -25.84
CA VAL A 711 42.34 0.00 -26.11
C VAL A 711 41.83 -0.02 -27.55
N VAL A 712 42.21 -1.03 -28.32
CA VAL A 712 41.72 -1.26 -29.69
C VAL A 712 41.07 -2.63 -29.75
N ILE A 713 39.82 -2.70 -30.20
CA ILE A 713 39.06 -3.94 -30.40
C ILE A 713 38.69 -4.05 -31.89
N SER A 714 38.97 -5.18 -32.50
CA SER A 714 38.57 -5.47 -33.89
C SER A 714 37.95 -6.86 -34.02
N PRO A 715 37.01 -7.08 -34.95
CA PRO A 715 36.55 -8.42 -35.30
C PRO A 715 37.74 -9.17 -35.92
N ASP A 716 38.06 -10.36 -35.44
CA ASP A 716 39.16 -11.12 -36.04
C ASP A 716 38.78 -11.60 -37.46
N GLY A 717 39.74 -11.50 -38.38
CA GLY A 717 39.63 -11.74 -39.82
C GLY A 717 39.78 -13.21 -40.22
N LYS A 718 39.37 -14.17 -39.37
CA LYS A 718 39.37 -15.59 -39.70
C LYS A 718 37.98 -16.19 -39.47
N GLN A 719 37.22 -16.32 -40.55
CA GLN A 719 36.11 -17.25 -40.63
C GLN A 719 36.62 -18.67 -40.34
N THR A 720 36.40 -19.17 -39.13
CA THR A 720 36.39 -20.62 -38.91
C THR A 720 35.02 -21.15 -39.27
N SER A 721 35.00 -21.91 -40.37
CA SER A 721 33.88 -22.66 -40.90
C SER A 721 33.04 -23.34 -39.82
N SER A 722 31.73 -23.13 -39.91
CA SER A 722 30.71 -23.98 -39.33
C SER A 722 30.89 -25.41 -39.84
N ASP A 723 31.59 -26.26 -39.09
CA ASP A 723 31.50 -27.72 -39.16
C ASP A 723 32.39 -28.34 -38.08
N GLN A 724 31.94 -28.35 -36.83
CA GLN A 724 32.22 -29.44 -35.88
C GLN A 724 31.10 -29.50 -34.84
N THR A 725 30.04 -30.25 -35.15
CA THR A 725 29.13 -30.84 -34.16
C THR A 725 29.90 -31.86 -33.32
N GLY A 726 30.54 -31.39 -32.25
CA GLY A 726 31.11 -32.21 -31.19
C GLY A 726 30.17 -32.24 -29.98
N ALA A 727 29.31 -33.25 -29.90
CA ALA A 727 28.43 -33.48 -28.77
C ALA A 727 29.26 -33.70 -27.48
N PHE A 728 29.25 -32.74 -26.55
CA PHE A 728 29.74 -32.96 -25.20
C PHE A 728 28.66 -33.68 -24.36
N LYS A 729 28.79 -35.00 -24.30
CA LYS A 729 28.09 -35.90 -23.37
C LYS A 729 28.51 -35.58 -21.93
N ILE A 730 27.56 -35.13 -21.11
CA ILE A 730 27.69 -35.19 -19.65
C ILE A 730 27.62 -36.66 -19.26
N THR A 731 28.75 -37.24 -18.84
CA THR A 731 28.81 -38.60 -18.31
C THR A 731 28.95 -38.51 -16.81
N THR A 732 27.90 -38.92 -16.10
CA THR A 732 27.88 -39.18 -14.67
C THR A 732 28.83 -40.32 -14.30
N THR A 733 29.31 -40.28 -13.06
CA THR A 733 30.03 -41.34 -12.30
C THR A 733 31.55 -41.18 -12.17
N ALA A 734 31.97 -40.52 -11.09
CA ALA A 734 33.17 -40.91 -10.33
C ALA A 734 33.04 -40.39 -8.88
N GLN A 735 32.62 -41.27 -7.98
CA GLN A 735 32.84 -41.13 -6.54
C GLN A 735 34.18 -41.78 -6.18
N ALA A 736 34.88 -41.15 -5.21
CA ALA A 736 35.91 -41.67 -4.29
C ALA A 736 37.23 -40.91 -4.39
N GLN A 737 37.94 -40.50 -3.34
CA GLN A 737 37.72 -40.43 -1.90
C GLN A 737 38.98 -39.73 -1.33
N LEU A 738 38.79 -38.80 -0.38
CA LEU A 738 39.73 -38.30 0.67
C LEU A 738 41.10 -37.73 0.22
N ILE A 739 41.65 -36.64 0.76
CA ILE A 739 41.96 -36.27 2.17
C ILE A 739 42.03 -34.71 2.19
N GLY A 740 41.27 -33.95 2.99
CA GLY A 740 41.58 -33.53 4.38
C GLY A 740 42.64 -32.41 4.44
N VAL A 741 42.58 -31.29 5.18
CA VAL A 741 41.71 -30.72 6.23
C VAL A 741 42.12 -29.23 6.37
N ASN A 742 41.16 -28.29 6.51
CA ASN A 742 41.10 -27.21 7.51
C ASN A 742 40.17 -26.05 7.09
N PHE A 743 38.90 -26.14 7.49
CA PHE A 743 38.00 -25.01 7.63
C PHE A 743 37.81 -24.72 9.13
N VAL A 744 38.60 -23.79 9.65
CA VAL A 744 38.33 -23.09 10.91
C VAL A 744 37.59 -21.82 10.53
N GLY A 745 36.30 -21.70 10.89
CA GLY A 745 35.57 -20.45 10.65
C GLY A 745 34.04 -20.50 10.69
N TYR A 746 33.40 -21.67 10.80
CA TYR A 746 31.92 -21.77 10.88
C TYR A 746 31.42 -22.37 12.21
N LYS A 747 32.17 -22.17 13.29
CA LYS A 747 31.85 -22.66 14.65
C LYS A 747 31.57 -21.53 15.66
N LEU A 748 31.03 -20.41 15.19
CA LEU A 748 30.70 -19.25 16.06
C LEU A 748 29.31 -18.64 15.85
N PHE A 749 28.41 -19.29 15.09
CA PHE A 749 27.05 -18.77 14.90
C PHE A 749 25.92 -19.74 15.29
N LYS A 750 26.24 -20.87 15.93
CA LYS A 750 25.25 -21.84 16.41
C LYS A 750 25.34 -22.10 17.91
N GLN A 751 25.55 -21.03 18.67
CA GLN A 751 25.51 -21.04 20.13
C GLN A 751 24.83 -19.77 20.66
N LYS A 752 23.57 -19.54 20.25
CA LYS A 752 22.67 -18.56 20.92
C LYS A 752 21.18 -18.72 20.55
N LEU A 753 20.72 -19.94 20.29
CA LEU A 753 19.30 -20.24 20.10
C LEU A 753 18.98 -21.61 20.68
N THR A 754 18.98 -21.67 22.01
CA THR A 754 18.30 -22.71 22.81
C THR A 754 17.94 -22.10 24.15
N ALA A 755 16.80 -21.40 24.18
CA ALA A 755 16.01 -21.18 25.39
C ALA A 755 14.54 -21.26 24.98
N ALA A 756 13.87 -22.28 25.51
CA ALA A 756 12.43 -22.44 25.65
C ALA A 756 11.58 -22.60 24.38
N ASN A 757 11.54 -23.83 23.86
CA ASN A 757 10.26 -24.47 23.52
C ASN A 757 9.79 -25.24 24.77
N HIS A 758 8.57 -24.97 25.25
CA HIS A 758 7.74 -25.96 25.92
C HIS A 758 6.40 -26.03 25.17
N TYR A 759 6.17 -27.22 24.63
CA TYR A 759 4.93 -27.83 24.13
C TYR A 759 3.85 -27.88 25.25
N ALA A 760 2.55 -28.17 25.10
CA ALA A 760 1.63 -28.42 23.99
C ALA A 760 0.20 -28.60 24.54
N ILE A 761 -0.75 -28.67 23.61
CA ILE A 761 -2.15 -29.11 23.70
C ILE A 761 -2.29 -30.54 24.29
N SER A 762 -3.28 -30.80 25.16
CA SER A 762 -4.34 -31.82 24.94
C SER A 762 -5.38 -31.93 26.07
N LEU A 763 -6.57 -32.40 25.68
CA LEU A 763 -7.83 -32.59 26.41
C LEU A 763 -7.82 -33.59 27.59
N GLN A 764 -8.77 -33.35 28.50
CA GLN A 764 -9.59 -34.27 29.32
C GLN A 764 -9.11 -35.71 29.60
N ALA A 765 -8.92 -36.03 30.88
CA ALA A 765 -9.65 -37.09 31.59
C ALA A 765 -9.45 -36.96 33.11
N ASP A 766 -10.42 -37.48 33.84
CA ASP A 766 -10.70 -37.38 35.27
C ASP A 766 -9.67 -38.00 36.24
N GLU A 767 -9.89 -37.64 37.51
CA GLU A 767 -9.58 -38.35 38.76
C GLU A 767 -8.26 -38.12 39.52
N ALA A 768 -8.49 -37.79 40.79
CA ALA A 768 -7.57 -37.52 41.88
C ALA A 768 -6.71 -38.71 42.32
N MET A 769 -5.49 -38.42 42.77
CA MET A 769 -4.69 -39.08 43.84
C MET A 769 -3.24 -38.58 43.66
N LEU A 770 -2.81 -37.59 44.44
CA LEU A 770 -2.10 -37.74 45.72
C LEU A 770 -0.67 -38.28 45.59
N ASP A 771 0.25 -37.43 46.08
CA ASP A 771 1.42 -37.75 46.91
C ASP A 771 2.80 -38.09 46.30
N GLU A 772 3.71 -37.18 46.67
CA GLU A 772 5.04 -37.43 47.24
C GLU A 772 6.26 -37.77 46.37
N VAL A 773 7.38 -37.28 46.93
CA VAL A 773 8.78 -37.75 46.82
C VAL A 773 9.66 -37.06 45.77
N VAL A 774 10.18 -35.91 46.21
CA VAL A 774 11.59 -35.51 46.13
C VAL A 774 12.51 -36.69 46.42
N LEU A 775 13.53 -36.95 45.58
CA LEU A 775 14.91 -37.38 45.91
C LEU A 775 15.70 -37.63 44.60
N ALA A 776 16.74 -36.83 44.34
CA ALA A 776 18.16 -37.23 44.38
C ALA A 776 18.59 -38.14 43.21
N GLU A 777 19.27 -37.56 42.21
CA GLU A 777 20.72 -37.68 41.99
C GLU A 777 21.19 -39.07 41.57
N GLN A 778 21.58 -39.18 40.28
CA GLN A 778 22.76 -39.86 39.71
C GLN A 778 22.44 -40.53 38.36
N ASP A 779 22.80 -39.85 37.26
CA ASP A 779 23.75 -40.29 36.23
C ASP A 779 23.61 -39.46 34.93
#